data_AF-A0A9E7B7L2-F1
#
_entry.id   AF-A0A9E7B7L2-F1
#
_cell.length_a   1.000
_cell.length_b   1.000
_cell.length_c   1.000
_cell.angle_alpha   90.00
_cell.angle_beta   90.00
_cell.angle_gamma   90.00
#
_symmetry.space_group_name_H-M   'P 1'
#
loop_
_entity.id
_entity.type
_entity.pdbx_description
1 polymer ?
#
loop_
_entity_poly.entity_id
_entity_poly.type
_entity_poly.pdbx_seq_one_letter_code
_entity_poly.pdbx_strand_id
1 'polypeptide(L)'
;MTGHSMQRLSLRAIFCVLLLAALLFPVHVVNNAFAQSGITIGFAVDGSGLVISSELGEEVGLYLEKHLSIPVRVRSFTTESYLYDWLVRYREVDFAWLSKSLQDREPDGQFYPVVRNLDHFQKLFRGNVVARQGQKITLLQQVSAVFLNMDKNSEGRALLKKLEITRFVPTSLWQTPEWSGAAQAPSDSTPSAVTKDSLKSPVHGETPSPELTTEPFAVAQLKVEDETSEKIKPSDSKSESTSLDDEDPPVDEVLPKRSEVEPTPVLATVPGSPVTEMSDASPQVKVDSHDDPVVETPPESVAGSFPLAEKDYDKTEAATEPAPDAGQESPIALVADSLTYDSVEDSYEAKGDVVLRQGEVELKSDTLLWQAATQDASAEGTVELKDEDTKVLGSSIQYNMATRQGQVRDGRLFVREGNFHLSGQQIEKEDQFDYSVKEGSFTTCDGEIPDWKFSADEVDITVGGYARAKHVWFHVKDVPVLYTPYMAFPVKTERESGLLTPSFGYSNNKGTLASLAWYQVIDRHMDATIYLDYLSEIGLGKGLEYRYALSGNNNGKALYYHVTGTGEIEELDQKEDFPDLDYYRWEHSGQLPGGWRLMADIEYTDQKLFFEEFGEVAEDYNRDKTVSTLMLRRNWQKLNAVGFARYIKDLETDNDDTLQTLPELSLGLPRYRLGDSAFYAGLESYATRFWRDEGERGERLYLRPSLSAVFKPGSWLEVVPEVAFYERLYSTDITETDKFVPEFSVTLSSRLARSFDLNMLGADRFQHSIEPTVTYTYVPDEEQGSLPLFDLRDRVASRNDVTYALVNRLTARSQAADGSSLYRDIFYLRLSQSYNIDEPQAYIEDDLSDGLEENRSFSDLRVEMDFTPVKNFSLNAESIIP
;
A
#
# COMPACT_ATOMS: atom_id res chain seq x y z
N MET A 1 -40.66 24.55 -34.96
CA MET A 1 -39.23 24.39 -35.27
C MET A 1 -38.60 23.67 -34.11
N THR A 2 -37.83 22.64 -34.44
CA THR A 2 -37.65 21.36 -33.73
C THR A 2 -36.91 21.45 -32.41
N GLY A 3 -37.58 21.03 -31.33
CA GLY A 3 -37.02 20.74 -30.02
C GLY A 3 -37.42 19.31 -29.59
N HIS A 4 -36.55 18.72 -28.77
CA HIS A 4 -36.74 17.48 -27.99
C HIS A 4 -36.95 16.15 -28.73
N SER A 5 -35.85 15.41 -28.94
CA SER A 5 -35.81 13.94 -28.84
C SER A 5 -34.35 13.46 -28.83
N MET A 6 -33.91 12.88 -27.70
CA MET A 6 -32.64 12.20 -27.37
C MET A 6 -32.29 12.64 -25.93
N GLN A 7 -32.17 11.84 -24.88
CA GLN A 7 -31.95 10.41 -24.73
C GLN A 7 -32.75 9.90 -23.52
N ARG A 8 -33.56 8.86 -23.71
CA ARG A 8 -33.84 7.87 -22.66
C ARG A 8 -33.18 6.59 -23.16
N LEU A 9 -31.89 6.43 -22.91
CA LEU A 9 -31.29 5.10 -22.97
C LEU A 9 -31.92 4.32 -21.82
N SER A 10 -32.82 3.39 -22.13
CA SER A 10 -33.49 2.61 -21.10
C SER A 10 -32.44 1.78 -20.35
N LEU A 11 -32.49 1.75 -19.02
CA LEU A 11 -31.68 0.87 -18.16
C LEU A 11 -31.61 -0.57 -18.67
N ARG A 12 -32.65 -1.05 -19.37
CA ARG A 12 -32.70 -2.39 -19.98
C ARG A 12 -31.72 -2.57 -21.14
N ALA A 13 -31.33 -1.50 -21.84
CA ALA A 13 -30.36 -1.56 -22.93
C ALA A 13 -28.93 -1.66 -22.39
N ILE A 14 -28.60 -0.90 -21.33
CA ILE A 14 -27.31 -1.02 -20.63
C ILE A 14 -27.22 -2.39 -19.94
N PHE A 15 -28.29 -2.82 -19.26
CA PHE A 15 -28.37 -4.14 -18.65
C PHE A 15 -28.26 -5.27 -19.70
N CYS A 16 -28.91 -5.16 -20.87
CA CYS A 16 -28.76 -6.15 -21.95
C CYS A 16 -27.36 -6.15 -22.59
N VAL A 17 -26.70 -4.99 -22.71
CA VAL A 17 -25.33 -4.89 -23.21
C VAL A 17 -24.35 -5.49 -22.20
N LEU A 18 -24.54 -5.25 -20.90
CA LEU A 18 -23.78 -5.86 -19.81
C LEU A 18 -24.04 -7.38 -19.69
N LEU A 19 -25.27 -7.84 -19.92
CA LEU A 19 -25.62 -9.27 -19.92
C LEU A 19 -25.09 -10.00 -21.17
N LEU A 20 -25.06 -9.34 -22.33
CA LEU A 20 -24.40 -9.86 -23.53
C LEU A 20 -22.87 -9.89 -23.37
N ALA A 21 -22.28 -8.91 -22.69
CA ALA A 21 -20.86 -8.92 -22.34
C ALA A 21 -20.55 -10.07 -21.35
N ALA A 22 -21.38 -10.27 -20.32
CA ALA A 22 -21.25 -11.38 -19.37
C ALA A 22 -21.37 -12.78 -20.02
N LEU A 23 -22.05 -12.89 -21.17
CA LEU A 23 -22.15 -14.13 -21.97
C LEU A 23 -21.00 -14.33 -22.96
N LEU A 24 -20.12 -13.34 -23.15
CA LEU A 24 -19.03 -13.35 -24.14
C LEU A 24 -17.62 -13.28 -23.53
N PHE A 25 -17.48 -13.16 -22.21
CA PHE A 25 -16.18 -13.14 -21.52
C PHE A 25 -16.03 -14.32 -20.55
N PRO A 26 -14.82 -14.91 -20.43
CA PRO A 26 -14.59 -16.02 -19.52
C PRO A 26 -14.80 -15.60 -18.07
N VAL A 27 -15.57 -16.42 -17.35
CA VAL A 27 -15.69 -16.38 -15.89
C VAL A 27 -14.30 -16.47 -15.29
N HIS A 28 -13.86 -15.42 -14.60
CA HIS A 28 -12.70 -15.52 -13.73
C HIS A 28 -13.14 -16.16 -12.41
N VAL A 29 -12.55 -17.32 -12.14
CA VAL A 29 -12.45 -17.88 -10.80
C VAL A 29 -11.50 -16.98 -10.02
N VAL A 30 -12.02 -16.33 -8.99
CA VAL A 30 -11.22 -15.63 -7.99
C VAL A 30 -10.26 -16.64 -7.38
N ASN A 31 -8.97 -16.41 -7.59
CA ASN A 31 -7.90 -17.20 -7.03
C ASN A 31 -7.77 -16.85 -5.55
N ASN A 32 -8.61 -17.45 -4.69
CA ASN A 32 -8.33 -17.50 -3.25
C ASN A 32 -7.24 -18.54 -3.01
N ALA A 33 -6.00 -18.16 -3.31
CA ALA A 33 -4.83 -18.90 -2.89
C ALA A 33 -4.66 -18.73 -1.37
N PHE A 34 -4.96 -19.80 -0.65
CA PHE A 34 -4.62 -20.08 0.76
C PHE A 34 -5.12 -19.08 1.82
N ALA A 35 -6.44 -19.04 2.02
CA ALA A 35 -6.94 -19.00 3.39
C ALA A 35 -7.20 -20.45 3.82
N GLN A 36 -6.29 -21.07 4.56
CA GLN A 36 -6.75 -22.07 5.51
C GLN A 36 -7.80 -21.36 6.37
N SER A 37 -9.03 -21.85 6.37
CA SER A 37 -10.12 -21.31 7.19
C SER A 37 -9.84 -21.61 8.66
N GLY A 38 -8.80 -20.98 9.20
CA GLY A 38 -8.51 -20.98 10.61
C GLY A 38 -9.47 -20.04 11.33
N ILE A 39 -9.63 -20.25 12.62
CA ILE A 39 -10.38 -19.32 13.47
C ILE A 39 -9.41 -18.41 14.21
N THR A 40 -9.76 -17.15 14.36
CA THR A 40 -9.00 -16.21 15.18
C THR A 40 -9.66 -16.06 16.55
N ILE A 41 -8.91 -16.31 17.63
CA ILE A 41 -9.34 -16.05 19.00
C ILE A 41 -8.57 -14.87 19.60
N GLY A 42 -9.31 -13.92 20.18
CA GLY A 42 -8.77 -12.69 20.74
C GLY A 42 -8.83 -12.63 22.26
N PHE A 43 -7.77 -12.08 22.87
CA PHE A 43 -7.65 -11.85 24.31
C PHE A 43 -7.17 -10.42 24.59
N ALA A 44 -7.70 -9.77 25.63
CA ALA A 44 -7.19 -8.47 26.10
C ALA A 44 -6.16 -8.67 27.22
N VAL A 45 -5.09 -7.89 27.21
CA VAL A 45 -3.95 -8.04 28.14
C VAL A 45 -3.97 -6.99 29.27
N ASP A 46 -4.72 -5.88 29.13
CA ASP A 46 -4.77 -4.81 30.15
C ASP A 46 -6.20 -4.39 30.59
N GLY A 47 -6.32 -4.03 31.87
CA GLY A 47 -7.20 -2.95 32.34
C GLY A 47 -8.65 -3.22 32.76
N SER A 48 -9.27 -4.39 32.53
CA SER A 48 -10.73 -4.56 32.79
C SER A 48 -11.17 -5.79 33.61
N GLY A 49 -10.23 -6.59 34.12
CA GLY A 49 -10.55 -7.78 34.94
C GLY A 49 -10.61 -9.10 34.16
N LEU A 50 -9.91 -9.15 33.02
CA LEU A 50 -9.61 -10.34 32.23
C LEU A 50 -8.10 -10.43 32.02
N VAL A 51 -7.36 -10.91 33.01
CA VAL A 51 -5.91 -11.07 32.87
C VAL A 51 -5.64 -12.46 32.32
N ILE A 52 -5.50 -12.56 31.00
CA ILE A 52 -4.91 -13.73 30.34
C ILE A 52 -3.59 -13.24 29.76
N SER A 53 -2.46 -13.74 30.28
CA SER A 53 -1.15 -13.43 29.68
C SER A 53 -1.12 -13.88 28.23
N SER A 54 -0.34 -13.22 27.38
CA SER A 54 -0.15 -13.63 25.98
C SER A 54 0.23 -15.11 25.87
N GLU A 55 1.13 -15.57 26.73
CA GLU A 55 1.55 -16.97 26.85
C GLU A 55 0.37 -17.91 27.16
N LEU A 56 -0.52 -17.53 28.08
CA LEU A 56 -1.69 -18.34 28.43
C LEU A 56 -2.74 -18.34 27.31
N GLY A 57 -2.87 -17.23 26.58
CA GLY A 57 -3.70 -17.12 25.37
C GLY A 57 -3.22 -18.07 24.26
N GLU A 58 -1.90 -18.17 24.06
CA GLU A 58 -1.30 -19.12 23.11
C GLU A 58 -1.56 -20.58 23.52
N GLU A 59 -1.44 -20.92 24.81
CA GLU A 59 -1.77 -22.26 25.29
C GLU A 59 -3.25 -22.64 25.04
N VAL A 60 -4.18 -21.68 25.18
CA VAL A 60 -5.59 -21.87 24.84
C VAL A 60 -5.78 -22.05 23.33
N GLY A 61 -5.08 -21.27 22.51
CA GLY A 61 -5.10 -21.42 21.06
C GLY A 61 -4.67 -22.81 20.61
N LEU A 62 -3.53 -23.29 21.11
CA LEU A 62 -3.00 -24.62 20.80
C LEU A 62 -3.96 -25.73 21.25
N TYR A 63 -4.58 -25.58 22.41
CA TYR A 63 -5.60 -26.52 22.89
C TYR A 63 -6.82 -26.56 21.95
N LEU A 64 -7.32 -25.41 21.52
CA LEU A 64 -8.43 -25.32 20.57
C LEU A 64 -8.06 -25.93 19.21
N GLU A 65 -6.89 -25.63 18.66
CA GLU A 65 -6.44 -26.16 17.37
C GLU A 65 -6.39 -27.69 17.40
N LYS A 66 -5.82 -28.25 18.46
CA LYS A 66 -5.72 -29.71 18.67
C LYS A 66 -7.08 -30.39 18.76
N HIS A 67 -8.05 -29.76 19.42
CA HIS A 67 -9.36 -30.36 19.66
C HIS A 67 -10.41 -30.06 18.57
N LEU A 68 -10.21 -28.99 17.79
CA LEU A 68 -11.07 -28.64 16.64
C LEU A 68 -10.56 -29.26 15.34
N SER A 69 -9.27 -29.60 15.26
CA SER A 69 -8.61 -29.98 13.99
C SER A 69 -8.74 -28.89 12.91
N ILE A 70 -8.76 -27.63 13.34
CA ILE A 70 -8.83 -26.41 12.52
C ILE A 70 -7.70 -25.49 13.02
N PRO A 71 -6.91 -24.85 12.14
CA PRO A 71 -5.88 -23.91 12.57
C PRO A 71 -6.45 -22.78 13.45
N VAL A 72 -5.81 -22.45 14.56
CA VAL A 72 -6.26 -21.38 15.46
C VAL A 72 -5.20 -20.29 15.53
N ARG A 73 -5.56 -19.07 15.15
CA ARG A 73 -4.71 -17.90 15.31
C ARG A 73 -5.07 -17.20 16.62
N VAL A 74 -4.09 -16.94 17.47
CA VAL A 74 -4.28 -16.16 18.69
C VAL A 74 -3.86 -14.71 18.44
N ARG A 75 -4.68 -13.76 18.87
CA ARG A 75 -4.33 -12.33 18.89
C ARG A 75 -4.51 -11.77 20.30
N SER A 76 -3.51 -11.03 20.77
CA SER A 76 -3.57 -10.28 22.01
C SER A 76 -3.80 -8.80 21.71
N PHE A 77 -4.65 -8.15 22.51
CA PHE A 77 -5.01 -6.75 22.36
C PHE A 77 -4.69 -5.98 23.63
N THR A 78 -4.37 -4.70 23.48
CA THR A 78 -4.03 -3.81 24.61
C THR A 78 -5.23 -3.59 25.51
N THR A 79 -6.43 -3.38 24.97
CA THR A 79 -7.65 -3.15 25.75
C THR A 79 -8.82 -4.02 25.29
N GLU A 80 -9.80 -4.21 26.17
CA GLU A 80 -11.02 -4.97 25.87
C GLU A 80 -11.93 -4.27 24.86
N SER A 81 -11.97 -2.92 24.87
CA SER A 81 -12.68 -2.12 23.87
C SER A 81 -12.09 -2.33 22.47
N TYR A 82 -10.77 -2.37 22.36
CA TYR A 82 -10.11 -2.63 21.09
C TYR A 82 -10.37 -4.07 20.63
N LEU A 83 -10.31 -5.06 21.51
CA LEU A 83 -10.73 -6.43 21.19
C LEU A 83 -12.19 -6.49 20.69
N TYR A 84 -13.10 -5.70 21.27
CA TYR A 84 -14.49 -5.61 20.84
C TYR A 84 -14.63 -5.03 19.42
N ASP A 85 -13.92 -3.94 19.08
CA ASP A 85 -13.91 -3.39 17.73
C ASP A 85 -13.41 -4.43 16.72
N TRP A 86 -12.39 -5.21 17.07
CA TRP A 86 -11.87 -6.29 16.22
C TRP A 86 -12.83 -7.47 16.05
N LEU A 87 -13.69 -7.73 17.04
CA LEU A 87 -14.74 -8.74 16.98
C LEU A 87 -15.95 -8.28 16.16
N VAL A 88 -16.42 -7.04 16.36
CA VAL A 88 -17.71 -6.54 15.87
C VAL A 88 -17.57 -5.63 14.66
N ARG A 89 -16.68 -4.63 14.73
CA ARG A 89 -16.47 -3.61 13.69
C ARG A 89 -15.57 -4.12 12.57
N TYR A 90 -14.35 -4.55 12.87
CA TYR A 90 -13.39 -5.04 11.87
C TYR A 90 -13.62 -6.50 11.46
N ARG A 91 -14.30 -7.28 12.32
CA ARG A 91 -14.65 -8.70 12.09
C ARG A 91 -13.46 -9.61 11.75
N GLU A 92 -12.26 -9.25 12.23
CA GLU A 92 -11.03 -10.02 12.07
C GLU A 92 -10.80 -11.04 13.21
N VAL A 93 -11.53 -10.91 14.31
CA VAL A 93 -11.57 -11.88 15.42
C VAL A 93 -12.86 -12.67 15.33
N ASP A 94 -12.77 -14.01 15.34
CA ASP A 94 -13.95 -14.89 15.26
C ASP A 94 -14.56 -15.14 16.65
N PHE A 95 -13.69 -15.31 17.65
CA PHE A 95 -14.06 -15.55 19.05
C PHE A 95 -13.27 -14.62 19.97
N ALA A 96 -13.91 -14.03 20.97
CA ALA A 96 -13.25 -13.15 21.92
C ALA A 96 -13.60 -13.53 23.35
N TRP A 97 -12.67 -13.27 24.26
CA TRP A 97 -12.94 -13.32 25.68
C TRP A 97 -13.28 -11.91 26.17
N LEU A 98 -14.57 -11.66 26.42
CA LEU A 98 -15.07 -10.36 26.88
C LEU A 98 -15.60 -10.46 28.31
N SER A 99 -15.42 -9.40 29.08
CA SER A 99 -15.93 -9.22 30.43
C SER A 99 -17.44 -9.09 30.41
N LYS A 100 -18.08 -9.47 31.52
CA LYS A 100 -19.52 -9.28 31.68
C LYS A 100 -19.91 -7.80 31.69
N SER A 101 -19.07 -6.93 32.24
CA SER A 101 -19.30 -5.48 32.27
C SER A 101 -19.34 -4.84 30.89
N LEU A 102 -18.49 -5.28 29.96
CA LEU A 102 -18.55 -4.82 28.57
C LEU A 102 -19.78 -5.41 27.88
N GLN A 103 -20.04 -6.72 28.07
CA GLN A 103 -21.22 -7.36 27.51
C GLN A 103 -22.54 -6.73 27.95
N ASP A 104 -22.64 -6.28 29.21
CA ASP A 104 -23.84 -5.64 29.76
C ASP A 104 -23.98 -4.17 29.30
N ARG A 105 -22.93 -3.54 28.75
CA ARG A 105 -22.94 -2.16 28.22
C ARG A 105 -23.31 -2.10 26.73
N GLU A 106 -22.99 -3.15 25.98
CA GLU A 106 -23.25 -3.21 24.54
C GLU A 106 -24.68 -3.68 24.23
N PRO A 107 -25.29 -3.22 23.12
CA PRO A 107 -26.64 -3.64 22.74
C PRO A 107 -26.76 -5.15 22.50
N ASP A 108 -27.90 -5.73 22.88
CA ASP A 108 -28.23 -7.13 22.61
C ASP A 108 -28.12 -7.42 21.10
N GLY A 109 -27.31 -8.44 20.75
CA GLY A 109 -27.17 -8.92 19.39
C GLY A 109 -25.79 -8.71 18.79
N GLN A 110 -24.96 -7.77 19.26
CA GLN A 110 -23.66 -7.44 18.64
C GLN A 110 -22.67 -8.63 18.56
N PHE A 111 -22.81 -9.62 19.43
CA PHE A 111 -22.04 -10.87 19.44
C PHE A 111 -22.89 -12.03 20.01
N TYR A 112 -22.48 -13.27 19.72
CA TYR A 112 -23.14 -14.49 20.22
C TYR A 112 -22.39 -15.08 21.41
N PRO A 113 -23.02 -15.26 22.58
CA PRO A 113 -22.34 -15.87 23.73
C PRO A 113 -22.19 -17.38 23.57
N VAL A 114 -20.95 -17.88 23.59
CA VAL A 114 -20.59 -19.27 23.29
C VAL A 114 -20.60 -20.13 24.55
N VAL A 115 -19.87 -19.71 25.59
CA VAL A 115 -19.82 -20.36 26.91
C VAL A 115 -19.62 -19.32 28.01
N ARG A 116 -20.15 -19.62 29.20
CA ARG A 116 -19.93 -18.83 30.41
C ARG A 116 -19.04 -19.57 31.38
N ASN A 117 -18.25 -18.85 32.15
CA ASN A 117 -17.47 -19.42 33.24
C ASN A 117 -18.34 -19.55 34.52
N LEU A 118 -18.21 -20.67 35.25
CA LEU A 118 -18.80 -20.88 36.56
C LEU A 118 -17.72 -20.83 37.67
N ASP A 119 -17.50 -19.65 38.27
CA ASP A 119 -16.56 -19.49 39.40
C ASP A 119 -17.22 -19.18 40.75
N HIS A 120 -16.56 -19.65 41.82
CA HIS A 120 -16.93 -19.46 43.22
C HIS A 120 -16.40 -18.14 43.82
N PHE A 121 -15.50 -17.44 43.10
CA PHE A 121 -14.89 -16.17 43.52
C PHE A 121 -15.23 -15.05 42.53
N GLN A 122 -16.33 -14.33 42.79
CA GLN A 122 -16.88 -13.26 41.94
C GLN A 122 -15.96 -12.03 41.70
N LYS A 123 -14.68 -12.06 42.12
CA LYS A 123 -13.81 -10.87 42.13
C LYS A 123 -12.58 -10.93 41.22
N LEU A 124 -12.20 -12.08 40.63
CA LEU A 124 -10.92 -12.18 39.89
C LEU A 124 -11.01 -12.63 38.43
N PHE A 125 -12.13 -13.19 37.97
CA PHE A 125 -12.31 -13.53 36.55
C PHE A 125 -13.72 -13.15 36.10
N ARG A 126 -13.84 -12.27 35.09
CA ARG A 126 -15.15 -11.75 34.63
C ARG A 126 -15.50 -12.04 33.18
N GLY A 127 -14.79 -12.92 32.49
CA GLY A 127 -15.02 -13.07 31.06
C GLY A 127 -15.82 -14.29 30.62
N ASN A 128 -16.66 -14.09 29.60
CA ASN A 128 -17.29 -15.14 28.81
C ASN A 128 -16.64 -15.21 27.43
N VAL A 129 -16.70 -16.39 26.81
CA VAL A 129 -16.32 -16.52 25.41
C VAL A 129 -17.53 -16.15 24.56
N VAL A 130 -17.34 -15.18 23.67
CA VAL A 130 -18.34 -14.73 22.70
C VAL A 130 -17.79 -14.94 21.29
N ALA A 131 -18.68 -14.93 20.30
CA ALA A 131 -18.36 -15.06 18.88
C ALA A 131 -18.92 -13.89 18.09
N ARG A 132 -18.25 -13.49 17.01
CA ARG A 132 -18.78 -12.45 16.12
C ARG A 132 -20.11 -12.89 15.49
N GLN A 133 -20.91 -11.92 15.06
CA GLN A 133 -22.09 -12.20 14.26
C GLN A 133 -21.74 -12.89 12.92
N GLY A 134 -22.68 -13.70 12.40
CA GLY A 134 -22.54 -14.38 11.11
C GLY A 134 -21.71 -15.67 11.14
N GLN A 135 -21.27 -16.14 12.31
CA GLN A 135 -20.57 -17.42 12.42
C GLN A 135 -21.47 -18.62 12.09
N LYS A 136 -20.90 -19.63 11.42
CA LYS A 136 -21.61 -20.88 11.12
C LYS A 136 -22.03 -21.55 12.44
N ILE A 137 -23.31 -21.91 12.55
CA ILE A 137 -23.87 -22.57 13.75
C ILE A 137 -23.07 -23.84 14.11
N THR A 138 -22.63 -24.60 13.12
CA THR A 138 -21.81 -25.80 13.31
C THR A 138 -20.46 -25.50 13.98
N LEU A 139 -19.82 -24.38 13.64
CA LEU A 139 -18.56 -23.95 14.24
C LEU A 139 -18.78 -23.48 15.68
N LEU A 140 -19.84 -22.71 15.95
CA LEU A 140 -20.22 -22.31 17.31
C LEU A 140 -20.43 -23.52 18.22
N GLN A 141 -21.10 -24.57 17.71
CA GLN A 141 -21.32 -25.82 18.43
C GLN A 141 -20.01 -26.57 18.71
N GLN A 142 -19.11 -26.65 17.72
CA GLN A 142 -17.81 -27.29 17.88
C GLN A 142 -16.95 -26.58 18.94
N VAL A 143 -16.82 -25.25 18.86
CA VAL A 143 -16.05 -24.46 19.82
C VAL A 143 -16.66 -24.55 21.22
N SER A 144 -17.98 -24.41 21.34
CA SER A 144 -18.68 -24.57 22.62
C SER A 144 -18.43 -25.95 23.24
N ALA A 145 -18.53 -27.02 22.44
CA ALA A 145 -18.28 -28.38 22.92
C ALA A 145 -16.85 -28.60 23.41
N VAL A 146 -15.84 -27.96 22.80
CA VAL A 146 -14.45 -28.06 23.26
C VAL A 146 -14.28 -27.42 24.64
N PHE A 147 -14.80 -26.21 24.84
CA PHE A 147 -14.76 -25.53 26.15
C PHE A 147 -15.55 -26.29 27.24
N LEU A 148 -16.75 -26.80 26.92
CA LEU A 148 -17.60 -27.54 27.86
C LEU A 148 -17.04 -28.90 28.28
N ASN A 149 -16.06 -29.45 27.55
CA ASN A 149 -15.43 -30.73 27.88
C ASN A 149 -14.00 -30.59 28.44
N MET A 150 -13.51 -29.36 28.68
CA MET A 150 -12.17 -29.12 29.24
C MET A 150 -11.98 -29.78 30.62
N ASP A 151 -13.04 -29.87 31.43
CA ASP A 151 -13.00 -30.50 32.76
C ASP A 151 -12.88 -32.04 32.70
N LYS A 152 -13.27 -32.64 31.57
CA LYS A 152 -13.29 -34.10 31.39
C LYS A 152 -11.93 -34.68 31.04
N ASN A 153 -11.05 -33.91 30.39
CA ASN A 153 -9.71 -34.39 30.00
C ASN A 153 -8.59 -33.73 30.85
N SER A 154 -7.44 -34.41 30.97
CA SER A 154 -6.36 -33.97 31.88
C SER A 154 -5.64 -32.69 31.45
N GLU A 155 -5.55 -32.46 30.14
CA GLU A 155 -4.92 -31.28 29.53
C GLU A 155 -5.77 -30.03 29.75
N GLY A 156 -7.07 -30.12 29.46
CA GLY A 156 -8.06 -29.09 29.74
C GLY A 156 -8.16 -28.77 31.23
N ARG A 157 -8.10 -29.76 32.13
CA ARG A 157 -8.04 -29.50 33.59
C ARG A 157 -6.80 -28.71 34.02
N ALA A 158 -5.65 -28.95 33.38
CA ALA A 158 -4.45 -28.19 33.67
C ALA A 158 -4.57 -26.74 33.20
N LEU A 159 -5.17 -26.52 32.02
CA LEU A 159 -5.41 -25.19 31.47
C LEU A 159 -6.46 -24.41 32.28
N LEU A 160 -7.57 -25.07 32.65
CA LEU A 160 -8.59 -24.50 33.54
C LEU A 160 -8.00 -24.05 34.87
N LYS A 161 -7.05 -24.82 35.44
CA LYS A 161 -6.34 -24.43 36.67
C LYS A 161 -5.48 -23.18 36.49
N LYS A 162 -4.81 -23.01 35.34
CA LYS A 162 -4.01 -21.81 35.02
C LYS A 162 -4.89 -20.58 34.77
N LEU A 163 -6.06 -20.77 34.17
CA LEU A 163 -7.07 -19.74 33.95
C LEU A 163 -7.86 -19.41 35.23
N GLU A 164 -7.62 -20.12 36.34
CA GLU A 164 -8.40 -20.02 37.58
C GLU A 164 -9.91 -20.30 37.42
N ILE A 165 -10.27 -21.11 36.42
CA ILE A 165 -11.66 -21.44 36.06
C ILE A 165 -12.02 -22.83 36.57
N THR A 166 -13.18 -22.96 37.23
CA THR A 166 -13.65 -24.29 37.67
C THR A 166 -14.13 -25.15 36.49
N ARG A 167 -15.04 -24.61 35.67
CA ARG A 167 -15.52 -25.20 34.42
C ARG A 167 -16.34 -24.18 33.62
N PHE A 168 -16.48 -24.43 32.32
CA PHE A 168 -17.44 -23.73 31.48
C PHE A 168 -18.85 -24.33 31.60
N VAL A 169 -19.86 -23.48 31.45
CA VAL A 169 -21.28 -23.85 31.41
C VAL A 169 -21.95 -23.25 30.16
N PRO A 170 -22.98 -23.92 29.63
CA PRO A 170 -23.69 -23.42 28.45
C PRO A 170 -24.45 -22.14 28.76
N THR A 171 -24.55 -21.26 27.76
CA THR A 171 -25.39 -20.05 27.82
C THR A 171 -26.88 -20.40 27.65
N SER A 172 -27.79 -19.58 28.19
CA SER A 172 -29.26 -19.78 28.17
C SER A 172 -29.88 -19.87 26.77
N LEU A 173 -29.17 -19.48 25.71
CA LEU A 173 -29.59 -19.65 24.31
C LEU A 173 -29.65 -21.12 23.84
N TRP A 174 -29.04 -22.06 24.57
CA TRP A 174 -29.01 -23.49 24.23
C TRP A 174 -30.09 -24.33 24.96
N GLN A 175 -31.05 -23.70 25.65
CA GLN A 175 -32.02 -24.38 26.51
C GLN A 175 -33.44 -24.53 25.93
N THR A 176 -33.66 -24.30 24.64
CA THR A 176 -34.97 -24.62 24.01
C THR A 176 -35.05 -26.11 23.65
N PRO A 177 -36.17 -26.83 23.93
CA PRO A 177 -36.24 -28.28 23.83
C PRO A 177 -36.34 -28.87 22.40
N GLU A 178 -35.97 -28.14 21.35
CA GLU A 178 -36.08 -28.62 19.97
C GLU A 178 -34.77 -29.19 19.39
N TRP A 179 -33.65 -29.13 20.12
CA TRP A 179 -32.33 -29.53 19.59
C TRP A 179 -31.65 -30.68 20.35
N SER A 180 -32.39 -31.58 20.98
CA SER A 180 -31.81 -32.83 21.51
C SER A 180 -32.23 -34.06 20.70
N GLY A 181 -31.47 -34.38 19.65
CA GLY A 181 -31.50 -35.67 18.94
C GLY A 181 -30.57 -35.63 17.72
N ALA A 182 -29.61 -36.52 17.49
CA ALA A 182 -29.28 -37.79 18.13
C ALA A 182 -27.82 -38.17 17.83
N ALA A 183 -27.18 -38.91 18.75
CA ALA A 183 -26.16 -39.89 18.42
C ALA A 183 -26.38 -41.11 19.34
N GLN A 184 -27.24 -42.04 18.90
CA GLN A 184 -27.24 -43.41 19.38
C GLN A 184 -27.17 -44.34 18.16
N ALA A 185 -26.14 -45.17 18.15
CA ALA A 185 -25.87 -46.21 17.17
C ALA A 185 -26.87 -47.38 17.30
N PRO A 186 -27.04 -48.20 16.25
CA PRO A 186 -28.20 -49.07 16.09
C PRO A 186 -28.05 -50.41 16.83
N SER A 187 -29.16 -50.96 17.30
CA SER A 187 -29.29 -52.39 17.57
C SER A 187 -30.57 -52.93 16.94
N ASP A 188 -30.40 -54.03 16.19
CA ASP A 188 -31.40 -54.83 15.49
C ASP A 188 -32.72 -55.05 16.25
N SER A 189 -33.84 -54.94 15.52
CA SER A 189 -34.77 -56.06 15.28
C SER A 189 -35.98 -55.64 14.44
N THR A 190 -36.20 -56.38 13.35
CA THR A 190 -37.43 -56.47 12.54
C THR A 190 -38.52 -57.25 13.29
N PRO A 191 -39.75 -57.41 12.75
CA PRO A 191 -40.72 -56.42 12.24
C PRO A 191 -42.11 -56.62 12.93
N SER A 192 -43.07 -55.70 12.76
CA SER A 192 -44.50 -56.01 12.47
C SER A 192 -45.49 -54.87 12.74
N ALA A 193 -46.34 -54.67 11.71
CA ALA A 193 -47.80 -54.59 11.76
C ALA A 193 -48.55 -53.29 12.18
N VAL A 194 -49.26 -52.76 11.16
CA VAL A 194 -50.75 -52.66 11.10
C VAL A 194 -51.44 -51.47 11.80
N THR A 195 -51.82 -50.52 10.93
CA THR A 195 -53.11 -49.79 10.73
C THR A 195 -53.64 -48.70 11.67
N LYS A 196 -54.07 -47.64 10.95
CA LYS A 196 -55.34 -46.86 11.01
C LYS A 196 -55.52 -45.96 12.25
N ASP A 197 -55.94 -44.70 12.12
CA ASP A 197 -57.09 -44.30 11.32
C ASP A 197 -57.20 -42.77 11.05
N SER A 198 -58.02 -42.45 10.05
CA SER A 198 -58.87 -41.24 9.92
C SER A 198 -58.43 -39.98 9.16
N LEU A 199 -58.74 -39.97 7.85
CA LEU A 199 -59.80 -39.17 7.20
C LEU A 199 -59.90 -37.64 7.42
N LYS A 200 -59.54 -36.83 6.40
CA LYS A 200 -60.44 -36.18 5.40
C LYS A 200 -59.84 -34.89 4.79
N SER A 201 -59.77 -34.85 3.46
CA SER A 201 -59.69 -33.65 2.60
C SER A 201 -61.09 -32.98 2.49
N PRO A 202 -61.29 -31.79 1.84
CA PRO A 202 -61.02 -31.56 0.41
C PRO A 202 -60.54 -30.13 0.00
N VAL A 203 -60.41 -29.97 -1.32
CA VAL A 203 -59.86 -28.87 -2.15
C VAL A 203 -61.01 -28.17 -2.94
N HIS A 204 -60.70 -27.02 -3.59
CA HIS A 204 -61.47 -26.14 -4.53
C HIS A 204 -62.20 -24.96 -3.88
N GLY A 205 -62.29 -23.74 -4.43
CA GLY A 205 -61.99 -23.14 -5.74
C GLY A 205 -63.03 -22.03 -6.05
N GLU A 206 -62.62 -20.97 -6.76
CA GLU A 206 -63.42 -19.95 -7.51
C GLU A 206 -63.99 -18.66 -6.83
N THR A 207 -63.82 -17.55 -7.60
CA THR A 207 -64.31 -16.15 -7.51
C THR A 207 -65.82 -16.02 -7.81
N PRO A 208 -66.54 -14.91 -7.46
CA PRO A 208 -66.69 -13.72 -8.35
C PRO A 208 -66.99 -12.33 -7.66
N SER A 209 -66.92 -11.22 -8.41
CA SER A 209 -67.40 -9.82 -8.08
C SER A 209 -68.95 -9.68 -8.18
N PRO A 210 -69.64 -8.57 -7.77
CA PRO A 210 -69.71 -7.27 -8.53
C PRO A 210 -70.08 -5.93 -7.76
N GLU A 211 -69.86 -4.77 -8.44
CA GLU A 211 -70.66 -3.49 -8.60
C GLU A 211 -71.61 -2.91 -7.49
N LEU A 212 -72.02 -1.63 -7.35
CA LEU A 212 -71.87 -0.27 -7.94
C LEU A 212 -72.67 0.76 -7.05
N THR A 213 -72.61 2.06 -7.40
CA THR A 213 -73.51 3.23 -7.09
C THR A 213 -73.09 4.16 -5.93
N THR A 214 -73.12 5.51 -6.00
CA THR A 214 -73.63 6.51 -6.98
C THR A 214 -73.10 7.92 -6.65
N GLU A 215 -72.93 8.74 -7.69
CA GLU A 215 -72.59 10.18 -7.80
C GLU A 215 -73.74 11.14 -7.33
N PRO A 216 -73.69 12.53 -7.35
CA PRO A 216 -73.10 13.36 -8.44
C PRO A 216 -72.71 14.88 -8.23
N PHE A 217 -72.18 15.49 -9.33
CA PHE A 217 -72.15 16.91 -9.83
C PHE A 217 -71.42 18.02 -9.00
N ALA A 218 -70.76 19.08 -9.52
CA ALA A 218 -70.13 19.48 -10.79
C ALA A 218 -69.67 20.98 -10.74
N VAL A 219 -68.52 21.31 -11.36
CA VAL A 219 -68.24 22.46 -12.27
C VAL A 219 -67.78 23.89 -11.78
N ALA A 220 -66.61 24.30 -12.34
CA ALA A 220 -66.12 25.65 -12.80
C ALA A 220 -65.80 26.77 -11.76
N GLN A 221 -64.90 27.77 -11.95
CA GLN A 221 -63.85 28.19 -12.90
C GLN A 221 -63.10 29.44 -12.32
N LEU A 222 -61.91 29.76 -12.86
CA LEU A 222 -61.29 31.11 -13.05
C LEU A 222 -60.61 31.93 -11.89
N LYS A 223 -59.26 31.91 -11.91
CA LYS A 223 -58.22 32.98 -12.10
C LYS A 223 -58.44 34.47 -11.69
N VAL A 224 -57.29 35.11 -11.32
CA VAL A 224 -56.88 36.56 -11.31
C VAL A 224 -56.97 37.24 -9.92
N GLU A 225 -56.06 38.06 -9.34
CA GLU A 225 -54.93 38.99 -9.64
C GLU A 225 -54.07 39.09 -8.32
N ASP A 226 -52.74 39.11 -8.25
CA ASP A 226 -51.67 40.12 -8.55
C ASP A 226 -51.48 41.26 -7.51
N GLU A 227 -50.21 41.51 -7.11
CA GLU A 227 -49.54 42.80 -6.77
C GLU A 227 -48.22 42.65 -5.94
N THR A 228 -47.09 42.68 -6.67
CA THR A 228 -45.92 43.61 -6.61
C THR A 228 -45.18 44.07 -5.31
N SER A 229 -43.84 43.82 -5.31
CA SER A 229 -42.65 44.72 -5.04
C SER A 229 -42.46 45.42 -3.66
N GLU A 230 -41.30 45.78 -3.09
CA GLU A 230 -39.88 45.93 -3.49
C GLU A 230 -38.95 46.07 -2.24
N LYS A 231 -37.62 46.11 -2.47
CA LYS A 231 -36.43 46.19 -1.57
C LYS A 231 -36.32 47.41 -0.63
N ILE A 232 -35.41 47.34 0.38
CA ILE A 232 -34.24 48.24 0.67
C ILE A 232 -33.64 48.02 2.11
N LYS A 233 -32.29 48.08 2.24
CA LYS A 233 -31.37 48.10 3.44
C LYS A 233 -31.02 49.58 3.83
N PRO A 234 -30.13 49.97 4.81
CA PRO A 234 -29.69 49.47 6.13
C PRO A 234 -29.49 50.60 7.23
N SER A 235 -28.79 50.25 8.35
CA SER A 235 -27.99 51.03 9.34
C SER A 235 -28.64 52.00 10.36
N ASP A 236 -28.36 51.86 11.68
CA ASP A 236 -27.31 52.61 12.44
C ASP A 236 -27.46 52.60 14.00
N SER A 237 -26.31 52.80 14.68
CA SER A 237 -26.09 53.41 16.03
C SER A 237 -26.27 52.56 17.32
N LYS A 238 -25.63 52.82 18.48
CA LYS A 238 -24.32 53.34 18.97
C LYS A 238 -24.43 53.36 20.53
N SER A 239 -23.32 53.06 21.25
CA SER A 239 -22.99 53.44 22.67
C SER A 239 -23.95 52.96 23.80
N GLU A 240 -23.56 52.69 25.05
CA GLU A 240 -22.56 53.32 25.94
C GLU A 240 -22.32 52.47 27.21
N SER A 241 -21.23 52.78 27.90
CA SER A 241 -20.54 52.16 29.06
C SER A 241 -21.12 52.43 30.47
N THR A 242 -20.50 51.78 31.49
CA THR A 242 -20.32 52.09 32.95
C THR A 242 -20.97 51.09 33.92
N SER A 243 -20.45 50.66 35.08
CA SER A 243 -19.14 50.60 35.79
C SER A 243 -19.42 50.15 37.24
N LEU A 244 -18.57 49.30 37.86
CA LEU A 244 -18.19 49.25 39.32
C LEU A 244 -19.31 48.91 40.37
N ASP A 245 -19.19 48.18 41.48
CA ASP A 245 -18.12 47.64 42.37
C ASP A 245 -18.68 46.48 43.26
N ASP A 246 -17.77 45.60 43.71
CA ASP A 246 -17.64 44.86 44.99
C ASP A 246 -18.84 44.23 45.77
N GLU A 247 -18.78 42.91 45.99
CA GLU A 247 -18.60 42.22 47.31
C GLU A 247 -18.82 40.69 47.22
N ASP A 248 -17.83 39.91 47.66
CA ASP A 248 -17.87 38.46 48.01
C ASP A 248 -18.19 38.27 49.52
N PRO A 249 -18.47 37.07 50.11
CA PRO A 249 -18.91 35.73 49.65
C PRO A 249 -20.13 35.21 50.55
N PRO A 250 -20.52 33.90 50.77
CA PRO A 250 -19.91 32.61 50.41
C PRO A 250 -20.81 31.48 49.85
N VAL A 251 -20.13 30.58 49.13
CA VAL A 251 -20.22 29.10 49.04
C VAL A 251 -21.59 28.41 49.18
N ASP A 252 -22.03 27.78 48.09
CA ASP A 252 -22.54 26.40 48.08
C ASP A 252 -22.23 25.75 46.71
N GLU A 253 -21.38 24.72 46.72
CA GLU A 253 -20.95 23.94 45.56
C GLU A 253 -22.07 23.01 45.07
N VAL A 254 -22.48 23.16 43.80
CA VAL A 254 -23.10 22.08 43.01
C VAL A 254 -22.52 22.11 41.59
N LEU A 255 -21.51 21.27 41.36
CA LEU A 255 -20.94 20.99 40.04
C LEU A 255 -21.82 20.00 39.25
N PRO A 256 -22.19 20.27 37.98
CA PRO A 256 -22.46 19.23 37.01
C PRO A 256 -21.17 18.85 36.27
N LYS A 257 -20.96 17.53 36.15
CA LYS A 257 -19.85 16.88 35.44
C LYS A 257 -19.80 17.34 33.98
N ARG A 258 -18.64 17.85 33.56
CA ARG A 258 -18.24 17.98 32.15
C ARG A 258 -17.31 16.80 31.84
N SER A 259 -17.60 16.12 30.74
CA SER A 259 -16.88 14.98 30.20
C SER A 259 -15.46 15.36 29.81
N GLU A 260 -14.49 14.68 30.40
CA GLU A 260 -13.09 14.63 29.96
C GLU A 260 -13.04 14.02 28.56
N VAL A 261 -12.61 14.81 27.59
CA VAL A 261 -12.07 14.32 26.32
C VAL A 261 -10.56 14.44 26.48
N GLU A 262 -9.88 13.31 26.65
CA GLU A 262 -8.42 13.25 26.63
C GLU A 262 -7.95 13.52 25.19
N PRO A 263 -7.08 14.53 24.95
CA PRO A 263 -6.41 14.65 23.67
C PRO A 263 -5.34 13.56 23.57
N THR A 264 -5.51 12.66 22.61
CA THR A 264 -4.46 11.70 22.24
C THR A 264 -3.44 12.45 21.38
N PRO A 265 -2.13 12.47 21.71
CA PRO A 265 -1.14 13.10 20.85
C PRO A 265 -0.98 12.24 19.59
N VAL A 266 -1.57 12.70 18.48
CA VAL A 266 -1.38 12.10 17.16
C VAL A 266 -0.01 12.50 16.66
N LEU A 267 0.91 11.54 16.63
CA LEU A 267 2.20 11.65 15.94
C LEU A 267 1.91 11.87 14.45
N ALA A 268 1.92 13.12 14.00
CA ALA A 268 1.81 13.45 12.58
C ALA A 268 3.09 12.97 11.87
N THR A 269 3.02 11.79 11.25
CA THR A 269 3.96 11.40 10.19
C THR A 269 3.75 12.33 9.00
N VAL A 270 4.50 13.44 8.99
CA VAL A 270 4.67 14.29 7.82
C VAL A 270 5.46 13.49 6.76
N PRO A 271 5.01 13.43 5.49
CA PRO A 271 5.88 12.96 4.41
C PRO A 271 7.07 13.91 4.30
N GLY A 272 8.24 13.43 4.72
CA GLY A 272 9.57 14.00 4.47
C GLY A 272 9.66 15.51 4.30
N SER A 273 9.70 16.26 5.41
CA SER A 273 10.41 17.55 5.37
C SER A 273 11.86 17.27 4.96
N PRO A 274 12.47 18.06 4.07
CA PRO A 274 13.85 17.85 3.65
C PRO A 274 14.77 18.36 4.76
N VAL A 275 14.84 17.63 5.87
CA VAL A 275 16.03 17.65 6.72
C VAL A 275 17.09 16.98 5.87
N THR A 276 17.93 17.79 5.24
CA THR A 276 19.20 17.28 4.73
C THR A 276 20.01 16.92 5.99
N GLU A 277 19.86 15.69 6.48
CA GLU A 277 20.93 15.07 7.22
C GLU A 277 22.13 15.08 6.28
N MET A 278 23.02 16.05 6.50
CA MET A 278 24.35 16.02 5.93
C MET A 278 25.00 14.76 6.48
N SER A 279 24.96 13.70 5.68
CA SER A 279 25.83 12.55 5.84
C SER A 279 27.25 13.09 5.98
N ASP A 280 27.86 12.79 7.12
CA ASP A 280 29.22 13.13 7.46
C ASP A 280 30.19 12.43 6.49
N ALA A 281 30.41 13.06 5.34
CA ALA A 281 31.45 12.70 4.40
C ALA A 281 32.78 13.21 4.99
N SER A 282 33.33 12.42 5.91
CA SER A 282 34.74 12.54 6.30
C SER A 282 35.61 12.60 5.03
N PRO A 283 36.51 13.60 4.89
CA PRO A 283 37.37 13.71 3.72
C PRO A 283 38.34 12.52 3.74
N GLN A 284 38.26 11.67 2.72
CA GLN A 284 39.28 10.64 2.52
C GLN A 284 40.63 11.31 2.27
N VAL A 285 41.53 11.11 3.22
CA VAL A 285 42.96 11.40 3.10
C VAL A 285 43.51 10.57 1.94
N LYS A 286 43.84 11.24 0.83
CA LYS A 286 44.77 10.69 -0.16
C LYS A 286 46.12 10.51 0.54
N VAL A 287 46.56 9.26 0.65
CA VAL A 287 47.93 8.93 1.02
C VAL A 287 48.83 9.32 -0.15
N ASP A 288 49.71 10.28 0.08
CA ASP A 288 50.83 10.59 -0.80
C ASP A 288 51.76 9.37 -0.91
N SER A 289 52.01 8.89 -2.12
CA SER A 289 53.22 8.16 -2.47
C SER A 289 53.86 8.84 -3.68
N HIS A 290 54.96 9.55 -3.42
CA HIS A 290 55.91 9.98 -4.43
C HIS A 290 56.51 8.75 -5.13
N ASP A 291 56.47 8.74 -6.46
CA ASP A 291 57.62 8.50 -7.35
C ASP A 291 57.16 8.62 -8.81
N ASP A 292 57.49 9.75 -9.45
CA ASP A 292 57.48 9.92 -10.90
C ASP A 292 58.72 9.23 -11.51
N PRO A 293 58.70 8.85 -12.81
CA PRO A 293 59.17 9.82 -13.80
C PRO A 293 58.35 9.91 -15.10
N VAL A 294 57.95 11.15 -15.41
CA VAL A 294 58.23 11.94 -16.63
C VAL A 294 58.00 11.28 -18.01
N VAL A 295 57.17 11.91 -18.86
CA VAL A 295 57.56 12.53 -20.16
C VAL A 295 56.40 13.36 -20.76
N GLU A 296 56.67 14.67 -20.85
CA GLU A 296 56.33 15.69 -21.90
C GLU A 296 54.88 16.02 -22.35
N THR A 297 54.33 17.12 -21.79
CA THR A 297 53.96 18.45 -22.40
C THR A 297 53.35 18.57 -23.82
N PRO A 298 52.78 19.74 -24.24
CA PRO A 298 51.67 20.61 -23.76
C PRO A 298 50.76 21.06 -24.98
N PRO A 299 50.12 22.26 -25.06
CA PRO A 299 48.90 22.78 -24.41
C PRO A 299 47.85 23.40 -25.40
N GLU A 300 46.86 24.13 -24.84
CA GLU A 300 46.05 25.23 -25.45
C GLU A 300 44.93 24.88 -26.46
N SER A 301 43.78 25.57 -26.60
CA SER A 301 43.23 26.79 -25.98
C SER A 301 41.72 26.93 -26.28
N VAL A 302 41.12 27.83 -25.51
CA VAL A 302 39.74 28.34 -25.36
C VAL A 302 39.13 29.05 -26.59
N ALA A 303 37.77 29.11 -26.57
CA ALA A 303 36.82 30.03 -27.26
C ALA A 303 36.54 29.76 -28.76
N GLY A 304 35.31 29.88 -29.28
CA GLY A 304 34.05 30.38 -28.76
C GLY A 304 33.16 30.83 -29.93
N SER A 305 31.86 30.94 -29.69
CA SER A 305 30.82 31.63 -30.48
C SER A 305 30.27 30.99 -31.77
N PHE A 306 28.96 30.71 -31.73
CA PHE A 306 28.04 30.59 -32.87
C PHE A 306 27.66 31.99 -33.38
N PRO A 307 27.26 32.13 -34.66
CA PRO A 307 25.87 32.54 -34.89
C PRO A 307 25.17 31.87 -36.10
N LEU A 308 23.85 31.97 -36.01
CA LEU A 308 22.76 31.43 -36.81
C LEU A 308 22.77 31.80 -38.31
N ALA A 309 22.33 30.89 -39.18
CA ALA A 309 21.46 31.20 -40.32
C ALA A 309 20.80 29.93 -40.92
N GLU A 310 19.49 30.07 -41.15
CA GLU A 310 18.54 29.24 -41.91
C GLU A 310 19.11 28.39 -43.05
N LYS A 311 18.58 27.17 -43.19
CA LYS A 311 18.44 26.50 -44.50
C LYS A 311 17.25 25.53 -44.53
N ASP A 312 16.30 25.91 -45.36
CA ASP A 312 15.47 25.13 -46.27
C ASP A 312 15.27 23.62 -46.01
N TYR A 313 13.98 23.29 -45.91
CA TYR A 313 13.45 21.96 -46.13
C TYR A 313 13.81 21.46 -47.54
N ASP A 314 14.84 20.63 -47.65
CA ASP A 314 14.98 19.73 -48.78
C ASP A 314 15.05 18.28 -48.29
N LYS A 315 14.23 17.44 -48.93
CA LYS A 315 14.05 16.02 -48.63
C LYS A 315 15.40 15.32 -48.66
N THR A 316 15.93 14.98 -47.49
CA THR A 316 17.00 13.99 -47.36
C THR A 316 16.44 12.82 -46.59
N GLU A 317 16.13 11.79 -47.37
CA GLU A 317 15.93 10.39 -47.00
C GLU A 317 16.79 10.05 -45.79
N ALA A 318 16.14 9.85 -44.63
CA ALA A 318 16.82 9.41 -43.43
C ALA A 318 17.50 8.08 -43.74
N ALA A 319 18.82 8.07 -43.61
CA ALA A 319 19.63 6.88 -43.70
C ALA A 319 19.02 5.80 -42.82
N THR A 320 18.43 4.81 -43.49
CA THR A 320 18.14 3.50 -42.96
C THR A 320 19.41 3.04 -42.24
N GLU A 321 19.34 2.85 -40.92
CA GLU A 321 20.30 1.98 -40.25
C GLU A 321 20.41 0.72 -41.09
N PRO A 322 21.62 0.28 -41.49
CA PRO A 322 21.73 -0.92 -42.28
C PRO A 322 21.02 -2.04 -41.52
N ALA A 323 20.08 -2.68 -42.20
CA ALA A 323 19.46 -3.91 -41.75
C ALA A 323 20.57 -4.85 -41.23
N PRO A 324 20.31 -5.63 -40.17
CA PRO A 324 21.29 -6.58 -39.67
C PRO A 324 21.75 -7.44 -40.84
N ASP A 325 23.07 -7.50 -41.00
CA ASP A 325 23.77 -8.20 -42.07
C ASP A 325 23.24 -9.64 -42.19
N ALA A 326 22.47 -9.88 -43.25
CA ALA A 326 22.03 -11.22 -43.59
C ALA A 326 23.24 -11.99 -44.14
N GLY A 327 23.78 -12.93 -43.35
CA GLY A 327 24.59 -14.03 -43.90
C GLY A 327 25.97 -14.28 -43.32
N GLN A 328 26.15 -14.26 -42.00
CA GLN A 328 27.10 -15.21 -41.39
C GLN A 328 26.31 -16.44 -40.92
N GLU A 329 26.19 -17.44 -41.81
CA GLU A 329 25.65 -18.74 -41.42
C GLU A 329 26.51 -19.32 -40.30
N SER A 330 25.93 -19.39 -39.10
CA SER A 330 26.56 -20.11 -37.99
C SER A 330 26.82 -21.55 -38.44
N PRO A 331 28.02 -22.10 -38.19
CA PRO A 331 28.35 -23.44 -38.65
C PRO A 331 27.38 -24.46 -38.04
N ILE A 332 26.89 -25.36 -38.89
CA ILE A 332 26.01 -26.45 -38.48
C ILE A 332 26.87 -27.58 -37.91
N ALA A 333 26.59 -27.98 -36.68
CA ALA A 333 27.21 -29.12 -36.03
C ALA A 333 26.19 -30.26 -35.90
N LEU A 334 26.45 -31.39 -36.56
CA LEU A 334 25.66 -32.62 -36.45
C LEU A 334 26.51 -33.70 -35.76
N VAL A 335 26.07 -34.14 -34.59
CA VAL A 335 26.72 -35.18 -33.77
C VAL A 335 25.74 -36.33 -33.57
N ALA A 336 26.19 -37.56 -33.75
CA ALA A 336 25.41 -38.78 -33.51
C ALA A 336 26.34 -39.99 -33.37
N ASP A 337 25.82 -41.11 -32.87
CA ASP A 337 26.56 -42.39 -32.80
C ASP A 337 26.87 -42.96 -34.19
N SER A 338 25.94 -42.79 -35.12
CA SER A 338 26.09 -43.19 -36.52
C SER A 338 25.58 -42.11 -37.46
N LEU A 339 26.35 -41.84 -38.52
CA LEU A 339 26.04 -40.85 -39.54
C LEU A 339 26.27 -41.47 -40.93
N THR A 340 25.25 -41.42 -41.77
CA THR A 340 25.31 -41.86 -43.18
C THR A 340 24.97 -40.69 -44.08
N TYR A 341 25.78 -40.45 -45.11
CA TYR A 341 25.53 -39.41 -46.12
C TYR A 341 25.09 -40.04 -47.43
N ASP A 342 23.93 -39.61 -47.94
CA ASP A 342 23.46 -39.95 -49.29
C ASP A 342 23.78 -38.80 -50.24
N SER A 343 24.74 -39.02 -51.13
CA SER A 343 25.17 -38.04 -52.12
C SER A 343 24.17 -37.79 -53.26
N VAL A 344 23.16 -38.65 -53.43
CA VAL A 344 22.13 -38.49 -54.48
C VAL A 344 21.05 -37.52 -54.00
N GLU A 345 20.60 -37.69 -52.77
CA GLU A 345 19.55 -36.87 -52.13
C GLU A 345 20.12 -35.68 -51.34
N ASP A 346 21.45 -35.56 -51.26
CA ASP A 346 22.19 -34.59 -50.44
C ASP A 346 21.68 -34.53 -48.98
N SER A 347 21.53 -35.71 -48.39
CA SER A 347 20.91 -35.90 -47.08
C SER A 347 21.81 -36.67 -46.11
N TYR A 348 21.68 -36.34 -44.83
CA TYR A 348 22.38 -36.95 -43.71
C TYR A 348 21.38 -37.72 -42.85
N GLU A 349 21.55 -39.02 -42.76
CA GLU A 349 20.86 -39.88 -41.79
C GLU A 349 21.73 -40.04 -40.54
N ALA A 350 21.27 -39.51 -39.42
CA ALA A 350 21.91 -39.65 -38.11
C ALA A 350 21.05 -40.52 -37.18
N LYS A 351 21.69 -41.42 -36.42
CA LYS A 351 21.02 -42.29 -35.43
C LYS A 351 21.86 -42.45 -34.17
N GLY A 352 21.18 -42.44 -33.02
CA GLY A 352 21.76 -42.57 -31.69
C GLY A 352 22.28 -41.24 -31.15
N ASP A 353 21.70 -40.78 -30.04
CA ASP A 353 22.01 -39.51 -29.34
C ASP A 353 22.28 -38.34 -30.30
N VAL A 354 21.36 -38.11 -31.24
CA VAL A 354 21.54 -37.12 -32.30
C VAL A 354 21.42 -35.71 -31.74
N VAL A 355 22.35 -34.84 -32.10
CA VAL A 355 22.33 -33.41 -31.80
C VAL A 355 22.67 -32.63 -33.08
N LEU A 356 21.72 -31.87 -33.60
CA LEU A 356 21.90 -30.89 -34.66
C LEU A 356 21.89 -29.48 -34.04
N ARG A 357 22.97 -28.72 -34.22
CA ARG A 357 23.10 -27.36 -33.65
C ARG A 357 23.48 -26.35 -34.72
N GLN A 358 22.81 -25.20 -34.73
CA GLN A 358 23.13 -24.06 -35.56
C GLN A 358 22.90 -22.75 -34.79
N GLY A 359 23.98 -22.03 -34.47
CA GLY A 359 23.89 -20.86 -33.60
C GLY A 359 23.35 -21.23 -32.22
N GLU A 360 22.22 -20.64 -31.84
CA GLU A 360 21.53 -20.90 -30.56
C GLU A 360 20.46 -21.99 -30.64
N VAL A 361 20.12 -22.44 -31.84
CA VAL A 361 19.14 -23.51 -32.07
C VAL A 361 19.81 -24.87 -31.90
N GLU A 362 19.24 -25.71 -31.04
CA GLU A 362 19.69 -27.08 -30.79
C GLU A 362 18.52 -28.07 -30.89
N LEU A 363 18.61 -29.03 -31.79
CA LEU A 363 17.65 -30.11 -31.99
C LEU A 363 18.28 -31.45 -31.57
N LYS A 364 17.65 -32.14 -30.61
CA LYS A 364 18.01 -33.49 -30.16
C LYS A 364 16.95 -34.50 -30.56
N SER A 365 17.37 -35.70 -30.93
CA SER A 365 16.46 -36.82 -31.27
C SER A 365 17.16 -38.18 -31.26
N ASP A 366 16.40 -39.26 -31.40
CA ASP A 366 16.95 -40.62 -31.55
C ASP A 366 17.41 -40.88 -32.99
N THR A 367 16.64 -40.37 -33.96
CA THR A 367 16.96 -40.39 -35.38
C THR A 367 16.70 -39.02 -36.00
N LEU A 368 17.49 -38.68 -37.02
CA LEU A 368 17.37 -37.44 -37.78
C LEU A 368 17.69 -37.70 -39.25
N LEU A 369 16.83 -37.22 -40.14
CA LEU A 369 17.12 -37.03 -41.55
C LEU A 369 17.25 -35.53 -41.80
N TRP A 370 18.44 -35.08 -42.22
CA TRP A 370 18.69 -33.68 -42.52
C TRP A 370 19.09 -33.50 -43.98
N GLN A 371 18.35 -32.68 -44.72
CA GLN A 371 18.63 -32.32 -46.11
C GLN A 371 19.39 -31.00 -46.15
N ALA A 372 20.68 -31.07 -46.50
CA ALA A 372 21.56 -29.91 -46.42
C ALA A 372 21.19 -28.81 -47.44
N ALA A 373 20.70 -29.21 -48.62
CA ALA A 373 20.30 -28.29 -49.67
C ALA A 373 19.07 -27.43 -49.32
N THR A 374 18.09 -27.99 -48.61
CA THR A 374 16.84 -27.29 -48.25
C THR A 374 16.79 -26.86 -46.78
N GLN A 375 17.74 -27.32 -45.96
CA GLN A 375 17.79 -27.13 -44.50
C GLN A 375 16.65 -27.79 -43.74
N ASP A 376 15.95 -28.75 -44.36
CA ASP A 376 14.87 -29.51 -43.72
C ASP A 376 15.44 -30.61 -42.82
N ALA A 377 15.00 -30.61 -41.56
CA ALA A 377 15.33 -31.60 -40.55
C ALA A 377 14.06 -32.35 -40.12
N SER A 378 14.05 -33.67 -40.31
CA SER A 378 13.01 -34.56 -39.80
C SER A 378 13.59 -35.43 -38.70
N ALA A 379 13.09 -35.25 -37.48
CA ALA A 379 13.56 -35.95 -36.29
C ALA A 379 12.44 -36.79 -35.67
N GLU A 380 12.78 -38.00 -35.22
CA GLU A 380 11.84 -38.92 -34.57
C GLU A 380 12.41 -39.45 -33.24
N GLY A 381 11.51 -39.89 -32.35
CA GLY A 381 11.86 -40.44 -31.05
C GLY A 381 11.73 -39.41 -29.93
N THR A 382 12.72 -39.32 -29.05
CA THR A 382 12.75 -38.32 -27.96
C THR A 382 13.21 -36.97 -28.50
N VAL A 383 12.29 -36.21 -29.11
CA VAL A 383 12.63 -34.92 -29.73
C VAL A 383 12.66 -33.80 -28.69
N GLU A 384 13.77 -33.05 -28.66
CA GLU A 384 13.90 -31.80 -27.92
C GLU A 384 14.50 -30.72 -28.82
N LEU A 385 13.73 -29.67 -29.15
CA LEU A 385 14.22 -28.47 -29.80
C LEU A 385 14.36 -27.37 -28.75
N LYS A 386 15.52 -26.72 -28.71
CA LYS A 386 15.80 -25.57 -27.85
C LYS A 386 16.20 -24.38 -28.72
N ASP A 387 15.57 -23.26 -28.45
CA ASP A 387 15.87 -21.93 -28.97
C ASP A 387 16.03 -20.96 -27.77
N GLU A 388 16.49 -19.74 -28.00
CA GLU A 388 16.89 -18.76 -26.97
C GLU A 388 15.94 -18.73 -25.75
N ASP A 389 14.64 -18.51 -26.00
CA ASP A 389 13.59 -18.43 -24.96
C ASP A 389 12.56 -19.56 -25.00
N THR A 390 12.76 -20.56 -25.87
CA THR A 390 11.74 -21.58 -26.17
C THR A 390 12.30 -22.99 -26.08
N LYS A 391 11.55 -23.89 -25.45
CA LYS A 391 11.82 -25.33 -25.43
C LYS A 391 10.62 -26.11 -25.96
N VAL A 392 10.84 -26.94 -26.97
CA VAL A 392 9.83 -27.82 -27.58
C VAL A 392 10.22 -29.27 -27.34
N LEU A 393 9.27 -30.07 -26.89
CA LEU A 393 9.38 -31.52 -26.74
C LEU A 393 8.32 -32.20 -27.61
N GLY A 394 8.60 -33.37 -28.17
CA GLY A 394 7.61 -34.11 -28.96
C GLY A 394 8.05 -35.52 -29.36
N SER A 395 7.15 -36.23 -30.05
CA SER A 395 7.41 -37.59 -30.58
C SER A 395 8.07 -37.57 -31.96
N SER A 396 7.82 -36.51 -32.74
CA SER A 396 8.46 -36.23 -34.02
C SER A 396 8.40 -34.75 -34.34
N ILE A 397 9.39 -34.24 -35.08
CA ILE A 397 9.41 -32.87 -35.58
C ILE A 397 9.85 -32.84 -37.04
N GLN A 398 9.22 -31.97 -37.82
CA GLN A 398 9.70 -31.51 -39.11
C GLN A 398 10.03 -30.04 -38.96
N TYR A 399 11.28 -29.65 -39.17
CA TYR A 399 11.74 -28.29 -38.89
C TYR A 399 12.71 -27.84 -39.97
N ASN A 400 12.48 -26.66 -40.54
CA ASN A 400 13.40 -26.06 -41.48
C ASN A 400 14.33 -25.10 -40.71
N MET A 401 15.63 -25.41 -40.71
CA MET A 401 16.63 -24.65 -39.95
C MET A 401 16.82 -23.21 -40.48
N ALA A 402 16.55 -22.97 -41.77
CA ALA A 402 16.69 -21.66 -42.40
C ALA A 402 15.48 -20.75 -42.14
N THR A 403 14.25 -21.23 -42.37
CA THR A 403 13.03 -20.44 -42.18
C THR A 403 12.55 -20.44 -40.73
N ARG A 404 13.08 -21.33 -39.89
CA ARG A 404 12.63 -21.58 -38.51
C ARG A 404 11.15 -21.96 -38.39
N GLN A 405 10.59 -22.53 -39.46
CA GLN A 405 9.23 -23.06 -39.51
C GLN A 405 9.24 -24.57 -39.24
N GLY A 406 8.15 -25.11 -38.73
CA GLY A 406 8.09 -26.54 -38.47
C GLY A 406 6.82 -27.01 -37.82
N GLN A 407 6.68 -28.32 -37.74
CA GLN A 407 5.56 -29.01 -37.15
C GLN A 407 6.07 -30.06 -36.17
N VAL A 408 5.50 -30.09 -34.96
CA VAL A 408 5.77 -31.10 -33.94
C VAL A 408 4.50 -31.89 -33.62
N ARG A 409 4.63 -33.20 -33.43
CA ARG A 409 3.56 -34.08 -32.94
C ARG A 409 3.73 -34.41 -31.47
N ASP A 410 2.59 -34.52 -30.78
CA ASP A 410 2.49 -34.70 -29.32
C ASP A 410 3.36 -33.67 -28.60
N GLY A 411 3.28 -32.43 -29.09
CA GLY A 411 4.18 -31.34 -28.77
C GLY A 411 3.89 -30.74 -27.40
N ARG A 412 4.95 -30.44 -26.65
CA ARG A 412 4.93 -29.57 -25.47
C ARG A 412 5.91 -28.44 -25.67
N LEU A 413 5.39 -27.23 -25.72
CA LEU A 413 6.10 -25.97 -25.89
C LEU A 413 6.14 -25.24 -24.54
N PHE A 414 7.32 -24.83 -24.13
CA PHE A 414 7.54 -23.95 -23.00
C PHE A 414 8.23 -22.67 -23.46
N VAL A 415 7.65 -21.52 -23.11
CA VAL A 415 8.22 -20.19 -23.35
C VAL A 415 8.57 -19.57 -22.01
N ARG A 416 9.85 -19.23 -21.85
CA ARG A 416 10.39 -18.70 -20.59
C ARG A 416 9.78 -17.34 -20.22
N GLU A 417 9.61 -16.47 -21.21
CA GLU A 417 8.94 -15.19 -21.04
C GLU A 417 7.45 -15.42 -20.73
N GLY A 418 6.98 -14.95 -19.57
CA GLY A 418 5.59 -15.15 -19.12
C GLY A 418 5.25 -16.54 -18.57
N ASN A 419 6.23 -17.45 -18.46
CA ASN A 419 6.06 -18.82 -17.96
C ASN A 419 4.96 -19.61 -18.69
N PHE A 420 4.91 -19.52 -20.03
CA PHE A 420 3.83 -20.13 -20.81
C PHE A 420 4.11 -21.60 -21.13
N HIS A 421 3.12 -22.45 -20.86
CA HIS A 421 3.10 -23.86 -21.22
C HIS A 421 1.98 -24.12 -22.21
N LEU A 422 2.33 -24.67 -23.37
CA LEU A 422 1.39 -25.06 -24.43
C LEU A 422 1.63 -26.54 -24.77
N SER A 423 0.56 -27.32 -24.87
CA SER A 423 0.62 -28.69 -25.37
C SER A 423 -0.36 -28.87 -26.52
N GLY A 424 -0.09 -29.78 -27.45
CA GLY A 424 -1.04 -30.12 -28.51
C GLY A 424 -0.69 -31.41 -29.20
N GLN A 425 -1.69 -32.07 -29.79
CA GLN A 425 -1.45 -33.24 -30.62
C GLN A 425 -0.60 -32.89 -31.85
N GLN A 426 -0.84 -31.71 -32.41
CA GLN A 426 -0.05 -31.14 -33.49
C GLN A 426 0.11 -29.64 -33.24
N ILE A 427 1.36 -29.18 -33.21
CA ILE A 427 1.70 -27.75 -33.15
C ILE A 427 2.48 -27.45 -34.43
N GLU A 428 2.00 -26.46 -35.18
CA GLU A 428 2.57 -26.02 -36.44
C GLU A 428 2.92 -24.55 -36.35
N LYS A 429 4.13 -24.21 -36.78
CA LYS A 429 4.60 -22.84 -36.91
C LYS A 429 4.61 -22.51 -38.40
N GLU A 430 3.59 -21.78 -38.82
CA GLU A 430 3.32 -21.44 -40.22
C GLU A 430 4.22 -20.29 -40.71
N ASP A 431 4.53 -19.35 -39.82
CA ASP A 431 5.44 -18.24 -40.09
C ASP A 431 6.22 -17.85 -38.82
N GLN A 432 7.04 -16.80 -38.88
CA GLN A 432 7.82 -16.30 -37.75
C GLN A 432 6.93 -15.99 -36.52
N PHE A 433 5.68 -15.56 -36.76
CA PHE A 433 4.74 -15.10 -35.74
C PHE A 433 3.40 -15.83 -35.73
N ASP A 434 3.18 -16.80 -36.62
CA ASP A 434 1.90 -17.50 -36.75
C ASP A 434 2.03 -18.99 -36.39
N TYR A 435 1.17 -19.45 -35.50
CA TYR A 435 1.12 -20.82 -34.99
C TYR A 435 -0.29 -21.38 -35.08
N SER A 436 -0.42 -22.65 -35.44
CA SER A 436 -1.67 -23.40 -35.38
C SER A 436 -1.50 -24.62 -34.48
N VAL A 437 -2.45 -24.84 -33.57
CA VAL A 437 -2.43 -25.93 -32.59
C VAL A 437 -3.74 -26.70 -32.68
N LYS A 438 -3.64 -28.02 -32.83
CA LYS A 438 -4.78 -28.94 -32.80
C LYS A 438 -4.83 -29.70 -31.49
N GLU A 439 -6.02 -29.80 -30.92
CA GLU A 439 -6.28 -30.42 -29.62
C GLU A 439 -5.30 -29.88 -28.56
N GLY A 440 -5.27 -28.54 -28.46
CA GLY A 440 -4.31 -27.79 -27.68
C GLY A 440 -4.73 -27.58 -26.23
N SER A 441 -3.76 -27.42 -25.34
CA SER A 441 -3.99 -26.90 -23.99
C SER A 441 -2.95 -25.84 -23.61
N PHE A 442 -3.35 -24.87 -22.80
CA PHE A 442 -2.55 -23.70 -22.44
C PHE A 442 -2.68 -23.35 -20.94
N THR A 443 -1.56 -23.04 -20.29
CA THR A 443 -1.48 -22.57 -18.90
C THR A 443 -0.22 -21.74 -18.64
N THR A 444 -0.22 -20.96 -17.56
CA THR A 444 1.00 -20.31 -17.00
C THR A 444 1.47 -20.96 -15.70
N CYS A 445 0.74 -21.96 -15.20
CA CYS A 445 1.09 -22.70 -14.00
C CYS A 445 2.03 -23.86 -14.34
N ASP A 446 3.01 -24.10 -13.48
CA ASP A 446 3.88 -25.27 -13.58
C ASP A 446 3.19 -26.54 -13.03
N GLY A 447 3.70 -27.70 -13.45
CA GLY A 447 3.27 -29.02 -12.97
C GLY A 447 2.46 -29.81 -13.99
N GLU A 448 2.35 -31.12 -13.78
CA GLU A 448 1.57 -32.01 -14.67
C GLU A 448 0.07 -31.72 -14.63
N ILE A 449 -0.43 -31.32 -13.45
CA ILE A 449 -1.81 -30.91 -13.23
C ILE A 449 -1.77 -29.44 -12.79
N PRO A 450 -1.83 -28.48 -13.73
CA PRO A 450 -1.80 -27.06 -13.39
C PRO A 450 -3.07 -26.67 -12.63
N ASP A 451 -3.01 -25.65 -11.77
CA ASP A 451 -4.20 -25.20 -11.01
C ASP A 451 -5.32 -24.72 -11.95
N TRP A 452 -4.98 -24.21 -13.13
CA TRP A 452 -5.91 -23.91 -14.21
C TRP A 452 -5.30 -24.19 -15.58
N LYS A 453 -6.15 -24.50 -16.57
CA LYS A 453 -5.76 -24.56 -17.99
C LYS A 453 -6.94 -24.31 -18.92
N PHE A 454 -6.67 -23.82 -20.12
CA PHE A 454 -7.63 -23.85 -21.22
C PHE A 454 -7.31 -25.04 -22.13
N SER A 455 -8.32 -25.76 -22.61
CA SER A 455 -8.18 -26.71 -23.71
C SER A 455 -9.07 -26.31 -24.87
N ALA A 456 -8.63 -26.51 -26.10
CA ALA A 456 -9.37 -26.15 -27.30
C ALA A 456 -9.08 -27.12 -28.44
N ASP A 457 -10.05 -27.32 -29.34
CA ASP A 457 -9.89 -28.22 -30.48
C ASP A 457 -8.95 -27.62 -31.54
N GLU A 458 -9.02 -26.30 -31.72
CA GLU A 458 -8.23 -25.54 -32.68
C GLU A 458 -7.84 -24.20 -32.06
N VAL A 459 -6.55 -23.87 -32.10
CA VAL A 459 -6.00 -22.59 -31.64
C VAL A 459 -5.08 -22.01 -32.72
N ASP A 460 -5.42 -20.84 -33.22
CA ASP A 460 -4.59 -20.08 -34.16
C ASP A 460 -4.03 -18.85 -33.44
N ILE A 461 -2.71 -18.75 -33.35
CA ILE A 461 -1.99 -17.71 -32.62
C ILE A 461 -1.22 -16.85 -33.60
N THR A 462 -1.54 -15.55 -33.63
CA THR A 462 -0.72 -14.53 -34.29
C THR A 462 -0.06 -13.67 -33.23
N VAL A 463 1.27 -13.78 -33.08
CA VAL A 463 2.07 -12.97 -32.15
C VAL A 463 2.01 -11.50 -32.56
N GLY A 464 1.75 -10.61 -31.61
CA GLY A 464 1.42 -9.20 -31.87
C GLY A 464 -0.06 -8.95 -32.18
N GLY A 465 -0.88 -10.01 -32.24
CA GLY A 465 -2.30 -9.96 -32.56
C GLY A 465 -3.17 -10.67 -31.53
N TYR A 466 -3.85 -11.72 -31.95
CA TYR A 466 -4.78 -12.49 -31.12
C TYR A 466 -4.55 -13.99 -31.29
N ALA A 467 -4.62 -14.73 -30.19
CA ALA A 467 -4.87 -16.16 -30.17
C ALA A 467 -6.38 -16.40 -30.27
N ARG A 468 -6.82 -17.13 -31.29
CA ARG A 468 -8.22 -17.46 -31.54
C ARG A 468 -8.39 -18.95 -31.33
N ALA A 469 -9.26 -19.32 -30.40
CA ALA A 469 -9.49 -20.70 -30.03
C ALA A 469 -10.96 -21.07 -30.22
N LYS A 470 -11.22 -22.28 -30.73
CA LYS A 470 -12.57 -22.84 -30.92
C LYS A 470 -12.81 -24.01 -29.96
N HIS A 471 -14.07 -24.14 -29.52
CA HIS A 471 -14.50 -25.18 -28.58
C HIS A 471 -13.64 -25.20 -27.31
N VAL A 472 -13.54 -24.04 -26.67
CA VAL A 472 -12.65 -23.85 -25.52
C VAL A 472 -13.33 -24.30 -24.24
N TRP A 473 -12.61 -25.10 -23.46
CA TRP A 473 -12.95 -25.45 -22.10
C TRP A 473 -11.95 -24.83 -21.14
N PHE A 474 -12.44 -24.10 -20.14
CA PHE A 474 -11.67 -23.71 -18.98
C PHE A 474 -11.74 -24.81 -17.94
N HIS A 475 -10.58 -25.24 -17.45
CA HIS A 475 -10.45 -26.25 -16.41
C HIS A 475 -9.84 -25.63 -15.16
N VAL A 476 -10.39 -26.01 -14.01
CA VAL A 476 -9.72 -25.87 -12.71
C VAL A 476 -9.13 -27.24 -12.40
N LYS A 477 -7.81 -27.34 -12.36
CA LYS A 477 -7.09 -28.62 -12.49
C LYS A 477 -7.51 -29.35 -13.76
N ASP A 478 -7.96 -30.60 -13.64
CA ASP A 478 -8.49 -31.41 -14.76
C ASP A 478 -10.02 -31.41 -14.83
N VAL A 479 -10.69 -30.54 -14.06
CA VAL A 479 -12.16 -30.45 -14.04
C VAL A 479 -12.61 -29.34 -14.98
N PRO A 480 -13.34 -29.63 -16.07
CA PRO A 480 -13.90 -28.60 -16.94
C PRO A 480 -15.02 -27.84 -16.21
N VAL A 481 -14.89 -26.51 -16.13
CA VAL A 481 -15.82 -25.63 -15.40
C VAL A 481 -16.64 -24.76 -16.35
N LEU A 482 -16.07 -24.29 -17.46
CA LEU A 482 -16.73 -23.38 -18.39
C LEU A 482 -16.42 -23.76 -19.84
N TYR A 483 -17.45 -23.78 -20.69
CA TYR A 483 -17.33 -23.95 -22.14
C TYR A 483 -17.63 -22.64 -22.86
N THR A 484 -16.84 -22.31 -23.88
CA THR A 484 -17.17 -21.29 -24.87
C THR A 484 -16.93 -21.81 -26.30
N PRO A 485 -17.84 -21.57 -27.25
CA PRO A 485 -17.64 -22.00 -28.64
C PRO A 485 -16.47 -21.29 -29.32
N TYR A 486 -16.13 -20.08 -28.90
CA TYR A 486 -15.05 -19.27 -29.45
C TYR A 486 -14.47 -18.36 -28.37
N MET A 487 -13.14 -18.27 -28.29
CA MET A 487 -12.42 -17.35 -27.43
C MET A 487 -11.34 -16.64 -28.26
N ALA A 488 -11.17 -15.34 -28.06
CA ALA A 488 -10.03 -14.60 -28.58
C ALA A 488 -9.27 -13.99 -27.41
N PHE A 489 -7.98 -14.30 -27.30
CA PHE A 489 -7.08 -13.77 -26.28
C PHE A 489 -6.03 -12.89 -26.94
N PRO A 490 -5.83 -11.63 -26.51
CA PRO A 490 -4.81 -10.77 -27.08
C PRO A 490 -3.42 -11.30 -26.75
N VAL A 491 -2.60 -11.59 -27.77
CA VAL A 491 -1.18 -11.95 -27.65
C VAL A 491 -0.35 -10.80 -28.18
N LYS A 492 -0.64 -9.61 -27.65
CA LYS A 492 -0.04 -8.36 -28.10
C LYS A 492 1.24 -8.10 -27.33
N THR A 493 2.29 -7.78 -28.05
CA THR A 493 3.59 -7.37 -27.50
C THR A 493 3.64 -5.87 -27.20
N GLU A 494 2.67 -5.11 -27.71
CA GLU A 494 2.57 -3.66 -27.54
C GLU A 494 1.26 -3.24 -26.85
N ARG A 495 1.28 -2.03 -26.27
CA ARG A 495 0.11 -1.43 -25.60
C ARG A 495 -0.93 -1.03 -26.66
N GLU A 496 -2.18 -1.40 -26.46
CA GLU A 496 -3.29 -1.02 -27.35
C GLU A 496 -4.52 -0.53 -26.58
N SER A 497 -5.31 0.35 -27.21
CA SER A 497 -6.57 0.83 -26.66
C SER A 497 -7.66 -0.25 -26.72
N GLY A 498 -8.49 -0.34 -25.69
CA GLY A 498 -9.61 -1.29 -25.64
C GLY A 498 -10.28 -1.38 -24.28
N LEU A 499 -11.32 -2.20 -24.22
CA LEU A 499 -11.96 -2.57 -22.95
C LEU A 499 -11.02 -3.47 -22.16
N LEU A 500 -10.78 -3.11 -20.90
CA LEU A 500 -10.13 -3.97 -19.93
C LEU A 500 -11.09 -5.08 -19.49
N THR A 501 -10.53 -6.17 -18.97
CA THR A 501 -11.32 -7.25 -18.38
C THR A 501 -12.23 -6.68 -17.29
N PRO A 502 -13.56 -6.82 -17.41
CA PRO A 502 -14.47 -6.32 -16.39
C PRO A 502 -14.27 -7.08 -15.08
N SER A 503 -14.46 -6.41 -13.94
CA SER A 503 -14.41 -7.03 -12.63
C SER A 503 -15.79 -7.07 -12.00
N PHE A 504 -16.08 -8.15 -11.28
CA PHE A 504 -17.33 -8.33 -10.56
C PHE A 504 -17.02 -8.75 -9.13
N GLY A 505 -17.79 -8.25 -8.18
CA GLY A 505 -17.57 -8.54 -6.77
C GLY A 505 -18.83 -8.35 -5.94
N TYR A 506 -18.73 -8.69 -4.66
CA TYR A 506 -19.75 -8.39 -3.69
C TYR A 506 -19.10 -8.00 -2.36
N SER A 507 -19.61 -6.95 -1.73
CA SER A 507 -19.25 -6.56 -0.37
C SER A 507 -20.51 -6.12 0.39
N ASN A 508 -20.45 -6.09 1.72
CA ASN A 508 -21.60 -5.64 2.51
C ASN A 508 -21.89 -4.15 2.30
N ASN A 509 -20.84 -3.33 2.13
CA ASN A 509 -20.95 -1.88 2.07
C ASN A 509 -21.29 -1.40 0.64
N LYS A 510 -20.68 -2.01 -0.39
CA LYS A 510 -20.89 -1.62 -1.81
C LYS A 510 -21.96 -2.44 -2.52
N GLY A 511 -22.40 -3.54 -1.89
CA GLY A 511 -23.25 -4.55 -2.50
C GLY A 511 -22.59 -5.24 -3.68
N THR A 512 -23.36 -5.46 -4.74
CA THR A 512 -22.86 -6.02 -5.99
C THR A 512 -22.06 -4.97 -6.75
N LEU A 513 -20.80 -5.29 -7.00
CA LEU A 513 -19.86 -4.49 -7.77
C LEU A 513 -19.78 -5.04 -9.20
N ALA A 514 -19.87 -4.15 -10.19
CA ALA A 514 -19.49 -4.42 -11.57
C ALA A 514 -18.69 -3.24 -12.13
N SER A 515 -17.40 -3.45 -12.40
CA SER A 515 -16.50 -2.43 -12.94
C SER A 515 -16.18 -2.71 -14.40
N LEU A 516 -16.25 -1.67 -15.22
CA LEU A 516 -15.85 -1.67 -16.62
C LEU A 516 -14.88 -0.53 -16.86
N ALA A 517 -13.73 -0.83 -17.45
CA ALA A 517 -12.74 0.17 -17.78
C ALA A 517 -12.37 0.17 -19.27
N TRP A 518 -12.21 1.37 -19.85
CA TRP A 518 -11.66 1.57 -21.18
C TRP A 518 -10.25 2.13 -21.05
N TYR A 519 -9.28 1.38 -21.54
CA TYR A 519 -7.90 1.80 -21.62
C TYR A 519 -7.61 2.45 -22.97
N GLN A 520 -6.99 3.62 -22.97
CA GLN A 520 -6.68 4.43 -24.13
C GLN A 520 -5.19 4.71 -24.19
N VAL A 521 -4.51 4.16 -25.19
CA VAL A 521 -3.15 4.57 -25.55
C VAL A 521 -3.24 5.91 -26.29
N ILE A 522 -2.54 6.92 -25.78
CA ILE A 522 -2.47 8.26 -26.40
C ILE A 522 -1.17 8.38 -27.18
N ASP A 523 -0.06 7.98 -26.55
CA ASP A 523 1.27 7.91 -27.15
C ASP A 523 2.11 6.84 -26.40
N ARG A 524 3.33 6.55 -26.84
CA ARG A 524 4.27 5.64 -26.18
C ARG A 524 4.52 5.98 -24.70
N HIS A 525 4.36 7.25 -24.36
CA HIS A 525 4.65 7.81 -23.06
C HIS A 525 3.41 8.40 -22.35
N MET A 526 2.20 8.15 -22.87
CA MET A 526 0.95 8.67 -22.32
C MET A 526 -0.20 7.69 -22.50
N ASP A 527 -0.98 7.48 -21.45
CA ASP A 527 -2.19 6.68 -21.49
C ASP A 527 -3.27 7.24 -20.57
N ALA A 528 -4.51 6.84 -20.83
CA ALA A 528 -5.65 7.14 -19.99
C ALA A 528 -6.51 5.89 -19.76
N THR A 529 -7.12 5.79 -18.59
CA THR A 529 -8.10 4.74 -18.26
C THR A 529 -9.38 5.41 -17.78
N ILE A 530 -10.50 5.11 -18.43
CA ILE A 530 -11.83 5.59 -18.06
C ILE A 530 -12.55 4.46 -17.33
N TYR A 531 -13.04 4.73 -16.13
CA TYR A 531 -13.74 3.76 -15.29
C TYR A 531 -15.24 4.04 -15.28
N LEU A 532 -16.02 2.97 -15.24
CA LEU A 532 -17.46 2.99 -15.00
C LEU A 532 -17.80 1.84 -14.06
N ASP A 533 -18.14 2.19 -12.83
CA ASP A 533 -18.34 1.26 -11.73
C ASP A 533 -19.78 1.30 -11.25
N TYR A 534 -20.44 0.16 -11.25
CA TYR A 534 -21.76 0.00 -10.68
C TYR A 534 -21.64 -0.64 -9.30
N LEU A 535 -22.20 0.03 -8.29
CA LEU A 535 -22.16 -0.34 -6.87
C LEU A 535 -23.61 -0.37 -6.36
N SER A 536 -24.18 -1.55 -6.12
CA SER A 536 -25.63 -1.64 -5.88
C SER A 536 -26.13 -0.90 -4.64
N GLU A 537 -25.33 -0.79 -3.58
CA GLU A 537 -25.72 -0.07 -2.34
C GLU A 537 -25.22 1.39 -2.29
N ILE A 538 -24.32 1.80 -3.20
CA ILE A 538 -23.74 3.15 -3.20
C ILE A 538 -24.27 3.95 -4.38
N GLY A 539 -24.11 3.44 -5.60
CA GLY A 539 -24.52 4.10 -6.83
C GLY A 539 -23.57 3.87 -8.00
N LEU A 540 -23.33 4.92 -8.78
CA LEU A 540 -22.54 4.84 -10.01
C LEU A 540 -21.24 5.63 -9.88
N GLY A 541 -20.11 4.93 -9.90
CA GLY A 541 -18.77 5.51 -9.97
C GLY A 541 -18.33 5.75 -11.42
N LYS A 542 -17.67 6.87 -11.66
CA LYS A 542 -17.02 7.19 -12.93
C LYS A 542 -15.64 7.79 -12.65
N GLY A 543 -14.63 7.32 -13.38
CA GLY A 543 -13.25 7.72 -13.14
C GLY A 543 -12.49 8.03 -14.42
N LEU A 544 -11.47 8.87 -14.30
CA LEU A 544 -10.46 9.11 -15.31
C LEU A 544 -9.08 9.07 -14.65
N GLU A 545 -8.31 8.05 -14.98
CA GLU A 545 -6.88 8.00 -14.71
C GLU A 545 -6.12 8.45 -15.96
N TYR A 546 -5.13 9.33 -15.79
CA TYR A 546 -4.21 9.76 -16.82
C TYR A 546 -2.78 9.61 -16.34
N ARG A 547 -1.96 8.87 -17.09
CA ARG A 547 -0.55 8.62 -16.76
C ARG A 547 0.34 9.11 -17.88
N TYR A 548 1.48 9.68 -17.48
CA TYR A 548 2.48 10.18 -18.42
C TYR A 548 3.89 9.92 -17.91
N ALA A 549 4.81 9.65 -18.84
CA ALA A 549 6.23 9.42 -18.58
C ALA A 549 7.08 10.13 -19.65
N LEU A 550 7.21 11.45 -19.50
CA LEU A 550 7.98 12.33 -20.38
C LEU A 550 9.50 12.08 -20.24
N SER A 551 10.27 12.69 -21.15
CA SER A 551 11.73 12.62 -21.14
C SER A 551 12.34 13.17 -19.83
N GLY A 552 13.45 12.57 -19.39
CA GLY A 552 14.26 13.10 -18.28
C GLY A 552 13.71 12.78 -16.89
N ASN A 553 13.15 11.58 -16.71
CA ASN A 553 12.49 11.13 -15.46
C ASN A 553 11.40 12.12 -15.01
N ASN A 554 10.59 12.57 -15.96
CA ASN A 554 9.47 13.44 -15.70
C ASN A 554 8.18 12.63 -15.89
N ASN A 555 7.60 12.18 -14.80
CA ASN A 555 6.43 11.31 -14.83
C ASN A 555 5.38 11.76 -13.83
N GLY A 556 4.17 11.25 -14.01
CA GLY A 556 3.10 11.49 -13.08
C GLY A 556 1.82 10.76 -13.45
N LYS A 557 0.87 10.82 -12.53
CA LYS A 557 -0.44 10.21 -12.62
C LYS A 557 -1.46 11.20 -12.07
N ALA A 558 -2.55 11.38 -12.78
CA ALA A 558 -3.73 12.10 -12.31
C ALA A 558 -4.90 11.14 -12.27
N LEU A 559 -5.70 11.20 -11.21
CA LEU A 559 -6.94 10.46 -11.05
C LEU A 559 -8.03 11.44 -10.66
N TYR A 560 -9.12 11.42 -11.40
CA TYR A 560 -10.39 11.98 -10.99
C TYR A 560 -11.38 10.84 -10.84
N TYR A 561 -12.09 10.78 -9.72
CA TYR A 561 -13.12 9.78 -9.50
C TYR A 561 -14.33 10.43 -8.83
N HIS A 562 -15.50 10.15 -9.36
CA HIS A 562 -16.75 10.70 -8.90
C HIS A 562 -17.79 9.60 -8.73
N VAL A 563 -18.49 9.61 -7.61
CA VAL A 563 -19.61 8.71 -7.32
C VAL A 563 -20.87 9.54 -7.32
N THR A 564 -21.81 9.16 -8.18
CA THR A 564 -23.19 9.65 -8.07
C THR A 564 -23.94 8.72 -7.14
N GLY A 565 -24.30 9.22 -5.96
CA GLY A 565 -24.98 8.46 -4.93
C GLY A 565 -26.42 8.17 -5.33
N THR A 566 -26.79 6.89 -5.35
CA THR A 566 -28.18 6.46 -5.62
C THR A 566 -28.67 5.38 -4.67
N GLY A 567 -27.80 4.94 -3.75
CA GLY A 567 -28.15 4.04 -2.66
C GLY A 567 -28.62 4.79 -1.42
N GLU A 568 -28.83 4.05 -0.34
CA GLU A 568 -29.25 4.59 0.96
C GLU A 568 -28.15 4.30 1.99
N ILE A 569 -27.86 5.27 2.86
CA ILE A 569 -27.00 5.10 4.03
C ILE A 569 -27.84 5.25 5.31
N GLU A 570 -27.56 4.43 6.32
CA GLU A 570 -28.22 4.51 7.62
C GLU A 570 -27.36 5.34 8.58
N GLU A 571 -27.78 6.58 8.84
CA GLU A 571 -27.20 7.43 9.88
C GLU A 571 -28.22 7.65 11.01
N LEU A 572 -27.85 7.25 12.24
CA LEU A 572 -28.64 7.53 13.45
C LEU A 572 -30.14 7.17 13.33
N ASP A 573 -30.42 5.97 12.82
CA ASP A 573 -31.77 5.42 12.57
C ASP A 573 -32.59 6.14 11.48
N GLN A 574 -31.96 6.99 10.66
CA GLN A 574 -32.55 7.61 9.48
C GLN A 574 -31.87 7.08 8.21
N LYS A 575 -32.69 6.78 7.19
CA LYS A 575 -32.22 6.43 5.85
C LYS A 575 -32.08 7.71 5.06
N GLU A 576 -30.85 8.07 4.73
CA GLU A 576 -30.53 9.18 3.83
C GLU A 576 -30.02 8.64 2.50
N ASP A 577 -30.17 9.45 1.44
CA ASP A 577 -29.57 9.14 0.15
C ASP A 577 -28.04 9.19 0.29
N PHE A 578 -27.34 8.21 -0.30
CA PHE A 578 -25.88 8.24 -0.34
C PHE A 578 -25.43 9.54 -1.03
N PRO A 579 -24.49 10.31 -0.46
CA PRO A 579 -24.09 11.59 -1.03
C PRO A 579 -23.23 11.41 -2.29
N ASP A 580 -23.19 12.44 -3.14
CA ASP A 580 -22.20 12.49 -4.22
C ASP A 580 -20.80 12.64 -3.60
N LEU A 581 -19.83 11.87 -4.11
CA LEU A 581 -18.44 11.90 -3.67
C LEU A 581 -17.53 12.29 -4.83
N ASP A 582 -16.59 13.20 -4.56
CA ASP A 582 -15.57 13.62 -5.50
C ASP A 582 -14.17 13.38 -4.94
N TYR A 583 -13.29 12.85 -5.77
CA TYR A 583 -11.90 12.57 -5.44
C TYR A 583 -10.97 12.99 -6.57
N TYR A 584 -9.94 13.75 -6.21
CA TYR A 584 -8.90 14.20 -7.12
C TYR A 584 -7.54 13.83 -6.53
N ARG A 585 -6.69 13.22 -7.35
CA ARG A 585 -5.29 12.99 -7.03
C ARG A 585 -4.41 13.34 -8.21
N TRP A 586 -3.32 14.04 -7.97
CA TRP A 586 -2.30 14.31 -8.98
C TRP A 586 -0.91 14.23 -8.36
N GLU A 587 -0.15 13.27 -8.86
CA GLU A 587 1.23 13.04 -8.51
C GLU A 587 2.10 13.42 -9.70
N HIS A 588 3.17 14.16 -9.44
CA HIS A 588 4.17 14.54 -10.43
C HIS A 588 5.56 14.55 -9.81
N SER A 589 6.54 13.98 -10.51
CA SER A 589 7.95 14.17 -10.21
C SER A 589 8.71 14.35 -11.50
N GLY A 590 9.36 15.50 -11.67
CA GLY A 590 10.04 15.78 -12.92
C GLY A 590 10.95 16.99 -12.91
N GLN A 591 11.88 17.01 -13.87
CA GLN A 591 12.67 18.20 -14.15
C GLN A 591 11.93 19.12 -15.12
N LEU A 592 11.95 20.41 -14.81
CA LEU A 592 11.51 21.51 -15.67
C LEU A 592 12.74 22.21 -16.29
N PRO A 593 12.54 22.99 -17.37
CA PRO A 593 13.63 23.74 -18.00
C PRO A 593 14.43 24.60 -17.01
N GLY A 594 15.74 24.67 -17.20
CA GLY A 594 16.63 25.46 -16.33
C GLY A 594 17.06 24.77 -15.03
N GLY A 595 16.90 23.45 -14.91
CA GLY A 595 17.37 22.66 -13.75
C GLY A 595 16.46 22.78 -12.52
N TRP A 596 15.23 23.24 -12.72
CA TRP A 596 14.19 23.21 -11.71
C TRP A 596 13.62 21.79 -11.60
N ARG A 597 13.25 21.36 -10.41
CA ARG A 597 12.53 20.11 -10.18
C ARG A 597 11.18 20.44 -9.57
N LEU A 598 10.11 19.97 -10.21
CA LEU A 598 8.75 20.03 -9.71
C LEU A 598 8.40 18.68 -9.07
N MET A 599 7.85 18.75 -7.87
CA MET A 599 7.24 17.62 -7.17
C MET A 599 5.85 18.09 -6.73
N ALA A 600 4.82 17.37 -7.15
CA ALA A 600 3.44 17.66 -6.77
C ALA A 600 2.83 16.37 -6.22
N ASP A 601 2.15 16.50 -5.09
CA ASP A 601 1.31 15.47 -4.51
C ASP A 601 0.04 16.18 -4.06
N ILE A 602 -0.91 16.29 -4.98
CA ILE A 602 -2.17 17.00 -4.78
C ILE A 602 -3.24 15.94 -4.58
N GLU A 603 -3.88 15.95 -3.43
CA GLU A 603 -4.97 15.05 -3.09
C GLU A 603 -6.09 15.86 -2.44
N TYR A 604 -7.32 15.64 -2.92
CA TYR A 604 -8.50 16.38 -2.48
C TYR A 604 -9.74 15.50 -2.53
N THR A 605 -10.51 15.54 -1.45
CA THR A 605 -11.89 15.08 -1.38
C THR A 605 -12.66 15.96 -0.41
N ASP A 606 -13.95 16.09 -0.61
CA ASP A 606 -14.81 16.89 0.27
C ASP A 606 -15.26 16.13 1.52
N GLN A 607 -15.21 14.79 1.50
CA GLN A 607 -15.83 13.96 2.53
C GLN A 607 -14.93 12.79 2.94
N LYS A 608 -14.83 12.56 4.25
CA LYS A 608 -14.16 11.39 4.83
C LYS A 608 -14.71 10.06 4.30
N LEU A 609 -16.02 10.03 4.04
CA LEU A 609 -16.75 8.86 3.53
C LEU A 609 -16.11 8.27 2.26
N PHE A 610 -15.44 9.08 1.43
CA PHE A 610 -14.70 8.56 0.29
C PHE A 610 -13.63 7.54 0.70
N PHE A 611 -12.81 7.83 1.71
CA PHE A 611 -11.78 6.91 2.16
C PHE A 611 -12.35 5.74 2.97
N GLU A 612 -13.44 5.95 3.71
CA GLU A 612 -14.13 4.89 4.44
C GLU A 612 -14.71 3.82 3.50
N GLU A 613 -15.21 4.22 2.33
CA GLU A 613 -15.77 3.29 1.36
C GLU A 613 -14.72 2.78 0.35
N PHE A 614 -13.82 3.64 -0.13
CA PHE A 614 -12.91 3.33 -1.24
C PHE A 614 -11.45 3.12 -0.83
N GLY A 615 -11.11 3.25 0.45
CA GLY A 615 -9.78 2.90 0.98
C GLY A 615 -9.43 1.44 0.73
N GLU A 616 -8.16 1.15 0.48
CA GLU A 616 -7.67 -0.22 0.25
C GLU A 616 -6.88 -0.77 1.45
N VAL A 617 -6.33 0.12 2.27
CA VAL A 617 -5.54 -0.21 3.46
C VAL A 617 -6.11 0.45 4.72
N ALA A 618 -5.80 -0.12 5.89
CA ALA A 618 -6.26 0.37 7.20
C ALA A 618 -5.98 1.87 7.46
N GLU A 619 -4.90 2.39 6.89
CA GLU A 619 -4.53 3.81 6.98
C GLU A 619 -5.52 4.71 6.23
N ASP A 620 -6.01 4.30 5.06
CA ASP A 620 -6.97 5.07 4.27
C ASP A 620 -8.30 5.20 5.03
N TYR A 621 -8.84 4.10 5.57
CA TYR A 621 -10.13 4.09 6.26
C TYR A 621 -10.20 5.04 7.46
N ASN A 622 -9.06 5.32 8.11
CA ASN A 622 -9.01 6.19 9.29
C ASN A 622 -8.48 7.59 8.96
N ARG A 623 -8.50 7.97 7.68
CA ARG A 623 -7.95 9.24 7.24
C ARG A 623 -8.82 10.41 7.71
N ASP A 624 -8.21 11.30 8.48
CA ASP A 624 -8.81 12.51 9.07
C ASP A 624 -8.66 13.74 8.17
N LYS A 625 -7.67 13.75 7.27
CA LYS A 625 -7.38 14.87 6.38
C LYS A 625 -6.73 14.46 5.06
N THR A 626 -6.89 15.32 4.06
CA THR A 626 -6.02 15.30 2.87
C THR A 626 -4.99 16.43 2.93
N VAL A 627 -3.79 16.16 2.43
CA VAL A 627 -2.69 17.13 2.40
C VAL A 627 -2.19 17.22 0.98
N SER A 628 -2.43 18.37 0.35
CA SER A 628 -1.92 18.70 -0.96
C SER A 628 -0.63 19.49 -0.83
N THR A 629 0.43 19.03 -1.50
CA THR A 629 1.74 19.68 -1.51
C THR A 629 2.25 19.96 -2.93
N LEU A 630 2.87 21.11 -3.10
CA LEU A 630 3.56 21.50 -4.32
C LEU A 630 4.95 22.01 -3.95
N MET A 631 5.99 21.42 -4.53
CA MET A 631 7.37 21.80 -4.32
C MET A 631 8.08 22.06 -5.64
N LEU A 632 8.68 23.23 -5.76
CA LEU A 632 9.53 23.63 -6.86
C LEU A 632 10.92 23.93 -6.30
N ARG A 633 11.92 23.12 -6.64
CA ARG A 633 13.29 23.31 -6.10
C ARG A 633 14.33 23.49 -7.19
N ARG A 634 15.38 24.22 -6.85
CA ARG A 634 16.60 24.32 -7.64
C ARG A 634 17.82 24.42 -6.74
N ASN A 635 18.79 23.56 -7.03
CA ASN A 635 20.05 23.51 -6.30
C ASN A 635 21.16 24.03 -7.23
N TRP A 636 21.77 25.13 -6.83
CA TRP A 636 23.08 25.56 -7.33
C TRP A 636 24.16 25.01 -6.39
N GLN A 637 25.42 24.98 -6.82
CA GLN A 637 26.53 24.42 -6.03
C GLN A 637 26.63 24.93 -4.59
N LYS A 638 26.18 26.15 -4.31
CA LYS A 638 26.27 26.82 -3.00
C LYS A 638 24.97 27.42 -2.49
N LEU A 639 23.87 27.26 -3.22
CA LEU A 639 22.59 27.89 -2.90
C LEU A 639 21.47 26.93 -3.29
N ASN A 640 20.52 26.73 -2.40
CA ASN A 640 19.32 25.95 -2.65
C ASN A 640 18.12 26.90 -2.57
N ALA A 641 17.27 26.91 -3.60
CA ALA A 641 15.99 27.60 -3.55
C ALA A 641 14.86 26.58 -3.61
N VAL A 642 13.86 26.76 -2.76
CA VAL A 642 12.67 25.92 -2.70
C VAL A 642 11.45 26.82 -2.60
N GLY A 643 10.53 26.70 -3.54
CA GLY A 643 9.15 27.15 -3.37
C GLY A 643 8.32 25.97 -2.91
N PHE A 644 7.53 26.15 -1.86
CA PHE A 644 6.68 25.14 -1.27
C PHE A 644 5.28 25.73 -1.06
N ALA A 645 4.26 24.91 -1.26
CA ALA A 645 2.89 25.25 -0.93
C ALA A 645 2.23 24.01 -0.33
N ARG A 646 1.47 24.20 0.74
CA ARG A 646 0.70 23.14 1.40
C ARG A 646 -0.72 23.62 1.64
N TYR A 647 -1.66 22.79 1.21
CA TYR A 647 -3.07 22.93 1.52
C TYR A 647 -3.53 21.68 2.29
N ILE A 648 -4.15 21.90 3.45
CA ILE A 648 -4.71 20.86 4.31
C ILE A 648 -6.23 20.99 4.22
N LYS A 649 -6.88 19.87 3.96
CA LYS A 649 -8.33 19.72 4.05
C LYS A 649 -8.64 18.73 5.16
N ASP A 650 -9.03 19.25 6.31
CA ASP A 650 -9.61 18.47 7.40
C ASP A 650 -10.96 17.88 6.93
N LEU A 651 -11.17 16.59 7.18
CA LEU A 651 -12.37 15.84 6.78
C LEU A 651 -13.29 15.52 7.97
N GLU A 652 -12.87 15.83 9.19
CA GLU A 652 -13.66 15.63 10.42
C GLU A 652 -14.36 16.92 10.86
N THR A 653 -13.74 18.08 10.64
CA THR A 653 -14.29 19.38 11.05
C THR A 653 -14.37 20.38 9.90
N ASP A 654 -14.98 21.54 10.18
CA ASP A 654 -14.90 22.68 9.29
C ASP A 654 -13.44 23.13 9.10
N ASN A 655 -13.13 23.73 7.95
CA ASN A 655 -11.77 24.09 7.58
C ASN A 655 -11.46 25.58 7.79
N ASP A 656 -12.41 26.36 8.32
CA ASP A 656 -12.27 27.80 8.48
C ASP A 656 -11.04 28.16 9.31
N ASP A 657 -10.74 27.43 10.38
CA ASP A 657 -9.56 27.64 11.24
C ASP A 657 -8.29 26.89 10.78
N THR A 658 -8.39 26.08 9.72
CA THR A 658 -7.29 25.21 9.25
C THR A 658 -6.17 26.04 8.61
N LEU A 659 -5.00 26.03 9.24
CA LEU A 659 -3.85 26.82 8.81
C LEU A 659 -3.17 26.28 7.54
N GLN A 660 -3.19 27.11 6.51
CA GLN A 660 -2.57 26.85 5.20
C GLN A 660 -1.21 27.55 5.07
N THR A 661 -0.33 26.98 4.25
CA THR A 661 1.01 27.51 3.98
C THR A 661 1.13 27.81 2.48
N LEU A 662 0.79 29.03 2.07
CA LEU A 662 0.55 29.40 0.67
C LEU A 662 1.09 30.80 0.29
N PRO A 663 2.31 30.93 -0.25
CA PRO A 663 3.39 29.93 -0.33
C PRO A 663 4.42 30.08 0.81
N GLU A 664 5.36 29.14 0.88
CA GLU A 664 6.64 29.25 1.58
C GLU A 664 7.79 29.27 0.57
N LEU A 665 8.66 30.27 0.66
CA LEU A 665 9.87 30.40 -0.16
C LEU A 665 11.09 30.25 0.73
N SER A 666 11.95 29.27 0.45
CA SER A 666 13.18 29.04 1.19
C SER A 666 14.40 29.32 0.33
N LEU A 667 15.38 30.00 0.93
CA LEU A 667 16.73 30.12 0.40
C LEU A 667 17.71 29.57 1.44
N GLY A 668 18.42 28.50 1.07
CA GLY A 668 19.40 27.84 1.93
C GLY A 668 20.81 28.00 1.38
N LEU A 669 21.74 28.49 2.19
CA LEU A 669 23.18 28.40 1.95
C LEU A 669 23.72 27.27 2.85
N PRO A 670 24.07 26.10 2.31
CA PRO A 670 24.73 25.06 3.09
C PRO A 670 26.06 25.58 3.62
N ARG A 671 26.54 25.04 4.73
CA ARG A 671 27.77 25.51 5.37
C ARG A 671 28.96 25.42 4.41
N TYR A 672 29.49 26.57 3.99
CA TYR A 672 30.65 26.63 3.11
C TYR A 672 31.80 27.37 3.77
N ARG A 673 33.01 26.89 3.52
CA ARG A 673 34.24 27.53 4.00
C ARG A 673 34.39 28.91 3.36
N LEU A 674 34.63 29.93 4.19
CA LEU A 674 34.82 31.31 3.76
C LEU A 674 36.26 31.51 3.24
N GLY A 675 36.45 31.32 1.93
CA GLY A 675 37.76 31.41 1.28
C GLY A 675 38.77 30.45 1.92
N ASP A 676 39.96 30.96 2.25
CA ASP A 676 41.01 30.18 2.92
C ASP A 676 40.91 30.19 4.46
N SER A 677 39.91 30.87 5.04
CA SER A 677 39.76 31.01 6.50
C SER A 677 39.33 29.69 7.17
N ALA A 678 39.43 29.60 8.49
CA ALA A 678 38.95 28.43 9.24
C ALA A 678 37.41 28.40 9.43
N PHE A 679 36.71 29.41 8.94
CA PHE A 679 35.29 29.62 9.21
C PHE A 679 34.40 29.06 8.11
N TYR A 680 33.27 28.51 8.53
CA TYR A 680 32.18 28.05 7.69
C TYR A 680 30.95 28.89 7.97
N ALA A 681 30.33 29.45 6.92
CA ALA A 681 29.09 30.21 7.04
C ALA A 681 27.94 29.43 6.42
N GLY A 682 26.79 29.46 7.09
CA GLY A 682 25.52 28.93 6.60
C GLY A 682 24.40 29.96 6.76
N LEU A 683 23.34 29.80 5.98
CA LEU A 683 22.11 30.56 6.11
C LEU A 683 20.93 29.64 5.85
N GLU A 684 20.01 29.62 6.79
CA GLU A 684 18.67 29.08 6.60
C GLU A 684 17.69 30.24 6.58
N SER A 685 16.80 30.27 5.59
CA SER A 685 15.79 31.32 5.48
C SER A 685 14.48 30.81 4.90
N TYR A 686 13.38 31.35 5.41
CA TYR A 686 12.02 31.06 4.97
C TYR A 686 11.21 32.36 4.95
N ALA A 687 10.53 32.62 3.83
CA ALA A 687 9.48 33.62 3.72
C ALA A 687 8.17 32.88 3.53
N THR A 688 7.34 32.87 4.56
CA THR A 688 6.13 32.04 4.64
C THR A 688 4.89 32.93 4.75
N ARG A 689 3.87 32.63 3.95
CA ARG A 689 2.53 33.21 4.09
C ARG A 689 1.59 32.18 4.69
N PHE A 690 1.03 32.54 5.84
CA PHE A 690 0.05 31.79 6.60
C PHE A 690 -1.36 32.30 6.31
N TRP A 691 -2.28 31.40 5.98
CA TRP A 691 -3.64 31.75 5.60
C TRP A 691 -4.65 30.74 6.15
N ARG A 692 -5.82 31.22 6.60
CA ARG A 692 -7.01 30.46 7.04
C ARG A 692 -8.21 31.41 7.03
N ASP A 693 -9.44 30.93 7.07
CA ASP A 693 -10.61 31.80 7.02
C ASP A 693 -10.95 32.45 8.37
N GLU A 694 -10.83 31.72 9.48
CA GLU A 694 -10.98 32.21 10.85
C GLU A 694 -9.67 32.05 11.63
N GLY A 695 -9.38 32.99 12.54
CA GLY A 695 -8.12 33.02 13.30
C GLY A 695 -7.02 33.89 12.67
N GLU A 696 -5.82 33.85 13.27
CA GLU A 696 -4.71 34.73 12.88
C GLU A 696 -4.12 34.36 11.52
N ARG A 697 -3.80 35.36 10.71
CA ARG A 697 -3.14 35.23 9.40
C ARG A 697 -1.89 36.11 9.37
N GLY A 698 -0.99 35.86 8.44
CA GLY A 698 0.10 36.80 8.20
C GLY A 698 1.26 36.23 7.43
N GLU A 699 2.36 36.97 7.46
CA GLU A 699 3.59 36.60 6.77
C GLU A 699 4.75 36.58 7.78
N ARG A 700 5.65 35.61 7.63
CA ARG A 700 6.85 35.47 8.46
C ARG A 700 8.09 35.38 7.59
N LEU A 701 9.07 36.22 7.86
CA LEU A 701 10.44 36.06 7.39
C LEU A 701 11.28 35.51 8.55
N TYR A 702 11.73 34.27 8.41
CA TYR A 702 12.64 33.59 9.32
C TYR A 702 14.04 33.58 8.73
N LEU A 703 15.05 33.96 9.52
CA LEU A 703 16.47 33.89 9.16
C LEU A 703 17.26 33.22 10.29
N ARG A 704 18.12 32.26 9.92
CA ARG A 704 19.11 31.64 10.80
C ARG A 704 20.49 31.64 10.15
N PRO A 705 21.21 32.78 10.13
CA PRO A 705 22.63 32.78 9.81
C PRO A 705 23.44 32.02 10.86
N SER A 706 24.42 31.22 10.43
CA SER A 706 25.33 30.48 11.31
C SER A 706 26.78 30.67 10.87
N LEU A 707 27.68 30.73 11.86
CA LEU A 707 29.11 30.77 11.68
C LEU A 707 29.75 29.72 12.58
N SER A 708 30.52 28.81 11.97
CA SER A 708 31.22 27.74 12.70
C SER A 708 32.68 27.68 12.29
N ALA A 709 33.50 26.98 13.07
CA ALA A 709 34.87 26.65 12.72
C ALA A 709 35.18 25.21 13.11
N VAL A 710 36.06 24.54 12.37
CA VAL A 710 36.44 23.15 12.67
C VAL A 710 37.90 23.13 13.13
N PHE A 711 38.11 22.82 14.41
CA PHE A 711 39.44 22.68 15.00
C PHE A 711 39.76 21.20 15.22
N LYS A 712 40.88 20.74 14.67
CA LYS A 712 41.38 19.37 14.84
C LYS A 712 42.73 19.40 15.55
N PRO A 713 42.77 19.56 16.90
CA PRO A 713 44.03 19.60 17.66
C PRO A 713 44.86 18.31 17.54
N GLY A 714 44.24 17.22 17.08
CA GLY A 714 44.90 16.00 16.62
C GLY A 714 43.94 15.17 15.76
N SER A 715 44.37 14.00 15.31
CA SER A 715 43.51 13.09 14.53
C SER A 715 42.41 12.40 15.36
N TRP A 716 42.43 12.58 16.68
CA TRP A 716 41.57 11.87 17.64
C TRP A 716 40.45 12.76 18.20
N LEU A 717 40.46 14.07 17.96
CA LEU A 717 39.46 15.00 18.47
C LEU A 717 39.15 16.07 17.43
N GLU A 718 37.88 16.29 17.21
CA GLU A 718 37.33 17.40 16.44
C GLU A 718 36.50 18.29 17.37
N VAL A 719 36.73 19.59 17.28
CA VAL A 719 36.07 20.62 18.09
C VAL A 719 35.41 21.61 17.14
N VAL A 720 34.09 21.71 17.20
CA VAL A 720 33.27 22.54 16.33
C VAL A 720 32.45 23.52 17.17
N PRO A 721 32.97 24.74 17.42
CA PRO A 721 32.13 25.83 17.91
C PRO A 721 31.28 26.40 16.78
N GLU A 722 30.05 26.76 17.11
CA GLU A 722 29.08 27.41 16.24
C GLU A 722 28.37 28.53 17.01
N VAL A 723 28.15 29.65 16.31
CA VAL A 723 27.23 30.71 16.72
C VAL A 723 26.17 30.85 15.65
N ALA A 724 24.91 30.95 16.06
CA ALA A 724 23.78 31.21 15.17
C ALA A 724 22.86 32.26 15.79
N PHE A 725 22.00 32.84 14.97
CA PHE A 725 21.04 33.84 15.40
C PHE A 725 19.69 33.53 14.76
N TYR A 726 18.65 33.40 15.57
CA TYR A 726 17.28 33.29 15.10
C TYR A 726 16.66 34.68 15.01
N GLU A 727 16.38 35.13 13.79
CA GLU A 727 15.62 36.35 13.51
C GLU A 727 14.27 35.96 12.92
N ARG A 728 13.19 36.42 13.55
CA ARG A 728 11.81 36.21 13.05
C ARG A 728 11.12 37.55 12.94
N LEU A 729 10.70 37.88 11.72
CA LEU A 729 9.98 39.12 11.40
C LEU A 729 8.58 38.75 10.92
N TYR A 730 7.57 39.31 11.57
CA TYR A 730 6.16 39.05 11.32
C TYR A 730 5.48 40.27 10.72
N SER A 731 4.59 40.02 9.77
CA SER A 731 3.60 40.99 9.30
C SER A 731 2.22 40.43 9.61
N THR A 732 1.68 40.80 10.76
CA THR A 732 0.38 40.40 11.30
C THR A 732 -0.36 41.63 11.86
N ASP A 733 -1.59 41.45 12.34
CA ASP A 733 -2.36 42.51 13.00
C ASP A 733 -1.93 42.78 14.47
N ILE A 734 -0.89 42.07 14.97
CA ILE A 734 -0.40 42.13 16.37
C ILE A 734 0.74 43.15 16.51
N THR A 735 0.91 43.69 17.73
CA THR A 735 1.83 44.80 18.06
C THR A 735 3.32 44.45 18.15
N GLU A 736 3.69 43.22 18.52
CA GLU A 736 5.10 42.77 18.49
C GLU A 736 5.35 41.96 17.23
N THR A 737 6.38 42.35 16.48
CA THR A 737 6.57 41.91 15.10
C THR A 737 7.97 41.37 14.83
N ASP A 738 8.88 41.42 15.78
CA ASP A 738 10.26 40.97 15.62
C ASP A 738 10.84 40.36 16.90
N LYS A 739 11.60 39.26 16.75
CA LYS A 739 12.35 38.65 17.86
C LYS A 739 13.69 38.10 17.40
N PHE A 740 14.71 38.46 18.17
CA PHE A 740 16.09 37.98 18.04
C PHE A 740 16.42 37.02 19.18
N VAL A 741 16.95 35.83 18.87
CA VAL A 741 17.44 34.86 19.87
C VAL A 741 18.80 34.31 19.41
N PRO A 742 19.89 34.53 20.16
CA PRO A 742 21.19 33.96 19.83
C PRO A 742 21.30 32.49 20.24
N GLU A 743 22.10 31.72 19.52
CA GLU A 743 22.48 30.35 19.88
C GLU A 743 24.00 30.22 19.86
N PHE A 744 24.52 29.56 20.88
CA PHE A 744 25.91 29.12 20.92
C PHE A 744 25.96 27.62 21.14
N SER A 745 26.76 26.92 20.33
CA SER A 745 27.02 25.49 20.56
C SER A 745 28.48 25.14 20.35
N VAL A 746 28.94 24.14 21.09
CA VAL A 746 30.27 23.55 20.92
C VAL A 746 30.14 22.04 20.91
N THR A 747 30.52 21.43 19.79
CA THR A 747 30.53 19.97 19.63
C THR A 747 31.96 19.44 19.70
N LEU A 748 32.17 18.44 20.54
CA LEU A 748 33.39 17.65 20.67
C LEU A 748 33.10 16.24 20.15
N SER A 749 33.83 15.79 19.14
CA SER A 749 33.67 14.44 18.60
C SER A 749 35.00 13.70 18.47
N SER A 750 34.96 12.39 18.69
CA SER A 750 36.09 11.49 18.48
C SER A 750 35.63 10.27 17.70
N ARG A 751 36.53 9.63 16.96
CA ARG A 751 36.27 8.37 16.25
C ARG A 751 37.40 7.40 16.50
N LEU A 752 37.09 6.32 17.22
CA LEU A 752 37.99 5.20 17.44
C LEU A 752 37.52 4.04 16.58
N ALA A 753 38.31 3.65 15.58
CA ALA A 753 37.96 2.56 14.68
C ALA A 753 39.03 1.48 14.68
N ARG A 754 38.60 0.21 14.62
CA ARG A 754 39.48 -0.94 14.46
C ARG A 754 38.90 -1.91 13.46
N SER A 755 39.76 -2.37 12.55
CA SER A 755 39.43 -3.43 11.60
C SER A 755 39.89 -4.80 12.11
N PHE A 756 39.09 -5.81 11.82
CA PHE A 756 39.28 -7.20 12.20
C PHE A 756 39.14 -8.07 10.96
N ASP A 757 40.12 -8.92 10.68
CA ASP A 757 40.04 -9.94 9.63
C ASP A 757 39.31 -11.16 10.20
N LEU A 758 37.98 -11.19 10.04
CA LEU A 758 37.13 -12.28 10.50
C LEU A 758 36.28 -12.74 9.31
N ASN A 759 36.37 -14.02 8.97
CA ASN A 759 35.58 -14.62 7.90
C ASN A 759 34.27 -15.16 8.49
N MET A 760 33.23 -14.33 8.57
CA MET A 760 31.92 -14.69 9.11
C MET A 760 30.81 -13.95 8.35
N LEU A 761 29.60 -14.51 8.33
CA LEU A 761 28.41 -13.87 7.71
C LEU A 761 28.59 -13.45 6.24
N GLY A 762 29.47 -14.13 5.49
CA GLY A 762 29.76 -13.79 4.09
C GLY A 762 30.66 -12.56 3.89
N ALA A 763 31.29 -12.06 4.96
CA ALA A 763 32.24 -10.95 4.95
C ALA A 763 33.66 -11.45 5.27
N ASP A 764 34.67 -10.81 4.69
CA ASP A 764 36.10 -11.12 4.88
C ASP A 764 36.78 -10.19 5.89
N ARG A 765 36.20 -9.01 6.14
CA ARG A 765 36.71 -8.04 7.12
C ARG A 765 35.58 -7.27 7.78
N PHE A 766 35.75 -6.94 9.05
CA PHE A 766 34.83 -6.11 9.82
C PHE A 766 35.55 -4.89 10.38
N GLN A 767 34.90 -3.73 10.38
CA GLN A 767 35.37 -2.52 11.04
C GLN A 767 34.37 -2.12 12.11
N HIS A 768 34.81 -2.07 13.36
CA HIS A 768 34.03 -1.49 14.45
C HIS A 768 34.52 -0.07 14.69
N SER A 769 33.61 0.91 14.66
CA SER A 769 33.86 2.26 15.14
C SER A 769 33.04 2.58 16.39
N ILE A 770 33.68 3.32 17.30
CA ILE A 770 33.10 3.92 18.49
C ILE A 770 33.28 5.43 18.36
N GLU A 771 32.17 6.15 18.37
CA GLU A 771 32.07 7.57 18.04
C GLU A 771 31.37 8.31 19.19
N PRO A 772 32.11 8.69 20.24
CA PRO A 772 31.58 9.54 21.29
C PRO A 772 31.49 10.99 20.82
N THR A 773 30.37 11.63 21.15
CA THR A 773 30.09 13.04 20.88
C THR A 773 29.58 13.71 22.15
N VAL A 774 30.07 14.90 22.43
CA VAL A 774 29.58 15.76 23.51
C VAL A 774 29.28 17.13 22.92
N THR A 775 28.05 17.60 23.06
CA THR A 775 27.61 18.90 22.56
C THR A 775 27.09 19.74 23.70
N TYR A 776 27.68 20.90 23.91
CA TYR A 776 27.12 21.94 24.77
C TYR A 776 26.28 22.89 23.91
N THR A 777 25.05 23.19 24.32
CA THR A 777 24.15 24.14 23.64
C THR A 777 23.63 25.17 24.63
N TYR A 778 23.73 26.45 24.25
CA TYR A 778 23.18 27.57 24.99
C TYR A 778 22.28 28.42 24.09
N VAL A 779 21.03 28.57 24.51
CA VAL A 779 20.00 29.45 23.95
C VAL A 779 19.37 30.17 25.14
N PRO A 780 19.46 31.50 25.24
CA PRO A 780 18.94 32.23 26.39
C PRO A 780 17.43 32.12 26.48
N ASP A 781 16.92 32.29 27.69
CA ASP A 781 15.50 32.43 27.93
C ASP A 781 15.03 33.83 27.54
N GLU A 782 14.01 33.88 26.70
CA GLU A 782 13.53 35.08 26.03
C GLU A 782 12.00 35.03 25.96
N GLU A 783 11.34 36.05 26.49
CA GLU A 783 9.86 36.17 26.47
C GLU A 783 9.36 36.24 25.02
N GLN A 784 8.51 35.29 24.63
CA GLN A 784 8.04 35.08 23.26
C GLN A 784 6.52 34.88 23.17
N GLY A 785 5.78 34.96 24.28
CA GLY A 785 4.33 34.72 24.33
C GLY A 785 3.50 35.76 23.56
N SER A 786 4.06 36.94 23.32
CA SER A 786 3.47 37.99 22.48
C SER A 786 3.57 37.72 20.97
N LEU A 787 4.40 36.77 20.54
CA LEU A 787 4.58 36.44 19.13
C LEU A 787 3.43 35.56 18.62
N PRO A 788 2.96 35.77 17.37
CA PRO A 788 2.00 34.88 16.72
C PRO A 788 2.46 33.42 16.75
N LEU A 789 1.51 32.49 16.87
CA LEU A 789 1.76 31.05 16.85
C LEU A 789 1.08 30.42 15.63
N PHE A 790 1.86 30.23 14.56
CA PHE A 790 1.47 29.54 13.35
C PHE A 790 2.03 28.12 13.31
N ASP A 791 3.31 27.97 13.64
CA ASP A 791 3.99 26.67 13.71
C ASP A 791 5.07 26.66 14.80
N LEU A 792 5.72 25.50 15.00
CA LEU A 792 6.74 25.32 16.04
C LEU A 792 7.99 26.21 15.86
N ARG A 793 8.22 26.83 14.70
CA ARG A 793 9.36 27.75 14.50
C ARG A 793 9.09 29.14 15.10
N ASP A 794 7.86 29.42 15.52
CA ASP A 794 7.51 30.65 16.22
C ASP A 794 7.97 30.67 17.68
N ARG A 795 8.31 29.50 18.25
CA ARG A 795 8.84 29.36 19.61
C ARG A 795 10.23 28.74 19.54
N VAL A 796 11.24 29.46 20.03
CA VAL A 796 12.59 28.91 20.22
C VAL A 796 12.74 28.60 21.70
N ALA A 797 12.84 27.31 22.03
CA ALA A 797 13.02 26.86 23.40
C ALA A 797 14.38 27.30 23.95
N SER A 798 14.40 27.77 25.20
CA SER A 798 15.64 28.05 25.93
C SER A 798 16.39 26.74 26.19
N ARG A 799 17.72 26.81 26.16
CA ARG A 799 18.58 25.64 26.32
C ARG A 799 19.84 26.03 27.06
N ASN A 800 20.24 25.20 28.01
CA ASN A 800 21.55 25.26 28.63
C ASN A 800 21.96 23.85 29.00
N ASP A 801 22.21 23.01 27.99
CA ASP A 801 22.35 21.58 28.19
C ASP A 801 23.62 21.00 27.55
N VAL A 802 24.07 19.90 28.13
CA VAL A 802 25.14 19.07 27.59
C VAL A 802 24.55 17.76 27.11
N THR A 803 24.56 17.54 25.80
CA THR A 803 24.15 16.28 25.18
C THR A 803 25.35 15.36 25.00
N TYR A 804 25.24 14.14 25.50
CA TYR A 804 26.20 13.07 25.28
C TYR A 804 25.60 12.07 24.29
N ALA A 805 26.38 11.65 23.30
CA ALA A 805 26.01 10.57 22.41
C ALA A 805 27.17 9.58 22.25
N LEU A 806 26.85 8.29 22.15
CA LEU A 806 27.80 7.22 21.87
C LEU A 806 27.27 6.38 20.72
N VAL A 807 27.92 6.46 19.57
CA VAL A 807 27.58 5.65 18.39
C VAL A 807 28.56 4.47 18.29
N ASN A 808 28.02 3.27 18.15
CA ASN A 808 28.74 2.06 17.81
C ASN A 808 28.30 1.61 16.42
N ARG A 809 29.24 1.47 15.48
CA ARG A 809 28.95 1.00 14.12
C ARG A 809 29.86 -0.16 13.75
N LEU A 810 29.27 -1.22 13.20
CA LEU A 810 29.99 -2.37 12.66
C LEU A 810 29.73 -2.46 11.16
N THR A 811 30.78 -2.16 10.38
CA THR A 811 30.76 -2.24 8.92
C THR A 811 31.46 -3.52 8.47
N ALA A 812 30.76 -4.37 7.74
CA ALA A 812 31.30 -5.56 7.10
C ALA A 812 31.78 -5.23 5.69
N ARG A 813 32.90 -5.82 5.27
CA ARG A 813 33.37 -5.84 3.89
C ARG A 813 33.21 -7.25 3.34
N SER A 814 32.71 -7.36 2.13
CA SER A 814 32.71 -8.59 1.34
C SER A 814 33.22 -8.32 -0.08
N GLN A 815 33.50 -9.38 -0.83
CA GLN A 815 33.86 -9.27 -2.24
C GLN A 815 32.68 -9.66 -3.12
N ALA A 816 32.35 -8.81 -4.08
CA ALA A 816 31.38 -9.10 -5.12
C ALA A 816 31.97 -10.05 -6.17
N ALA A 817 31.10 -10.62 -7.01
CA ALA A 817 31.49 -11.59 -8.04
C ALA A 817 32.47 -11.02 -9.10
N ASP A 818 32.49 -9.70 -9.27
CA ASP A 818 33.41 -8.96 -10.14
C ASP A 818 34.75 -8.61 -9.47
N GLY A 819 34.95 -9.02 -8.21
CA GLY A 819 36.14 -8.72 -7.41
C GLY A 819 36.11 -7.35 -6.71
N SER A 820 35.06 -6.55 -6.88
CA SER A 820 34.91 -5.28 -6.17
C SER A 820 34.59 -5.51 -4.68
N SER A 821 34.94 -4.54 -3.83
CA SER A 821 34.66 -4.62 -2.40
C SER A 821 33.33 -3.96 -2.07
N LEU A 822 32.41 -4.74 -1.50
CA LEU A 822 31.14 -4.27 -1.01
C LEU A 822 31.26 -3.99 0.49
N TYR A 823 30.86 -2.79 0.92
CA TYR A 823 30.79 -2.44 2.34
C TYR A 823 29.33 -2.34 2.76
N ARG A 824 29.02 -2.89 3.94
CA ARG A 824 27.67 -2.89 4.50
C ARG A 824 27.73 -2.64 6.00
N ASP A 825 26.98 -1.67 6.48
CA ASP A 825 26.73 -1.51 7.90
C ASP A 825 25.78 -2.61 8.38
N ILE A 826 26.28 -3.50 9.24
CA ILE A 826 25.52 -4.63 9.76
C ILE A 826 24.97 -4.38 11.16
N PHE A 827 25.53 -3.41 11.88
CA PHE A 827 25.06 -2.99 13.19
C PHE A 827 25.35 -1.50 13.38
N TYR A 828 24.33 -0.77 13.83
CA TYR A 828 24.39 0.61 14.28
C TYR A 828 23.66 0.68 15.62
N LEU A 829 24.28 1.28 16.62
CA LEU A 829 23.68 1.56 17.92
C LEU A 829 24.07 2.96 18.33
N ARG A 830 23.09 3.83 18.55
CA ARG A 830 23.27 5.16 19.14
C ARG A 830 22.59 5.20 20.50
N LEU A 831 23.35 5.61 21.50
CA LEU A 831 22.86 5.96 22.83
C LEU A 831 23.02 7.47 22.99
N SER A 832 21.98 8.21 23.38
CA SER A 832 22.10 9.64 23.65
C SER A 832 21.24 10.12 24.81
N GLN A 833 21.77 11.08 25.57
CA GLN A 833 21.10 11.69 26.71
C GLN A 833 21.57 13.14 26.87
N SER A 834 20.67 14.04 27.23
CA SER A 834 20.98 15.43 27.57
C SER A 834 20.96 15.65 29.08
N TYR A 835 21.84 16.53 29.55
CA TYR A 835 21.83 17.06 30.92
C TYR A 835 21.60 18.56 30.89
N ASN A 836 20.49 19.03 31.43
CA ASN A 836 20.17 20.44 31.58
C ASN A 836 20.93 21.02 32.80
N ILE A 837 21.69 22.09 32.58
CA ILE A 837 22.53 22.75 33.58
C ILE A 837 21.71 23.70 34.45
N ASP A 838 20.68 24.33 33.90
CA ASP A 838 19.80 25.19 34.66
C ASP A 838 18.88 24.33 35.55
N GLU A 839 18.46 24.85 36.71
CA GLU A 839 17.38 24.21 37.47
C GLU A 839 16.18 24.14 36.53
N PRO A 840 15.58 22.95 36.31
CA PRO A 840 14.43 22.85 35.43
C PRO A 840 13.35 23.75 36.04
N GLN A 841 13.05 24.84 35.35
CA GLN A 841 11.93 25.70 35.68
C GLN A 841 10.81 25.24 34.75
N ALA A 842 9.78 24.66 35.35
CA ALA A 842 8.53 24.42 34.66
C ALA A 842 7.91 25.77 34.27
N TYR A 843 8.27 26.28 33.09
CA TYR A 843 7.57 27.36 32.43
C TYR A 843 6.87 26.78 31.21
N ILE A 844 5.71 26.19 31.46
CA ILE A 844 4.68 25.99 30.44
C ILE A 844 3.94 27.33 30.39
N GLU A 845 4.23 28.17 29.40
CA GLU A 845 3.42 29.36 29.14
C GLU A 845 2.47 29.18 27.95
N ASP A 846 2.40 27.98 27.35
CA ASP A 846 1.38 27.65 26.35
C ASP A 846 1.02 26.15 26.44
N ASP A 847 -0.28 25.83 26.38
CA ASP A 847 -0.96 24.51 26.42
C ASP A 847 -0.48 23.46 25.37
N LEU A 848 0.69 23.64 24.77
CA LEU A 848 1.26 22.76 23.75
C LEU A 848 2.07 21.59 24.31
N SER A 849 2.23 21.51 25.63
CA SER A 849 2.95 20.41 26.31
C SER A 849 2.11 19.76 27.41
N ASP A 850 1.01 19.12 27.01
CA ASP A 850 0.21 18.23 27.88
C ASP A 850 0.92 16.89 28.19
N GLY A 851 2.24 16.93 28.32
CA GLY A 851 3.09 15.80 28.69
C GLY A 851 4.00 16.22 29.84
N LEU A 852 3.72 15.69 31.03
CA LEU A 852 4.50 15.83 32.25
C LEU A 852 6.03 15.75 32.02
N GLU A 853 6.72 16.88 31.81
CA GLU A 853 8.14 16.94 32.11
C GLU A 853 8.28 17.05 33.63
N GLU A 854 8.43 15.89 34.28
CA GLU A 854 8.97 15.87 35.62
C GLU A 854 10.28 16.65 35.63
N ASN A 855 10.40 17.54 36.61
CA ASN A 855 11.52 18.46 36.82
C ASN A 855 12.87 17.72 36.99
N ARG A 856 13.46 17.24 35.89
CA ARG A 856 14.63 16.35 35.88
C ARG A 856 15.78 16.99 35.11
N SER A 857 16.97 16.98 35.71
CA SER A 857 18.18 17.51 35.06
C SER A 857 18.66 16.61 33.92
N PHE A 858 18.27 15.34 33.86
CA PHE A 858 18.59 14.45 32.75
C PHE A 858 17.34 14.22 31.90
N SER A 859 17.51 14.29 30.57
CA SER A 859 16.51 13.76 29.65
C SER A 859 16.45 12.24 29.74
N ASP A 860 15.39 11.68 29.17
CA ASP A 860 15.31 10.25 28.89
C ASP A 860 16.50 9.81 28.02
N LEU A 861 16.94 8.57 28.21
CA LEU A 861 17.97 7.94 27.40
C LEU A 861 17.33 7.44 26.10
N ARG A 862 17.75 8.01 24.97
CA ARG A 862 17.35 7.54 23.64
C ARG A 862 18.29 6.44 23.16
N VAL A 863 17.71 5.36 22.66
CA VAL A 863 18.39 4.21 22.07
C VAL A 863 17.87 4.00 20.65
N GLU A 864 18.75 4.12 19.66
CA GLU A 864 18.47 3.78 18.26
C GLU A 864 19.36 2.61 17.86
N MET A 865 18.78 1.54 17.31
CA MET A 865 19.52 0.35 16.89
C MET A 865 19.04 -0.15 15.53
N ASP A 866 19.97 -0.27 14.58
CA ASP A 866 19.74 -0.98 13.32
C ASP A 866 20.67 -2.19 13.26
N PHE A 867 20.11 -3.36 13.00
CA PHE A 867 20.86 -4.61 12.90
C PHE A 867 20.47 -5.37 11.64
N THR A 868 21.36 -5.40 10.66
CA THR A 868 21.14 -6.04 9.36
C THR A 868 22.25 -7.05 9.01
N PRO A 869 22.35 -8.17 9.75
CA PRO A 869 23.44 -9.14 9.60
C PRO A 869 23.46 -9.87 8.26
N VAL A 870 22.31 -10.03 7.60
CA VAL A 870 22.17 -10.72 6.29
C VAL A 870 21.16 -9.99 5.40
N LYS A 871 21.12 -10.31 4.10
CA LYS A 871 20.26 -9.61 3.11
C LYS A 871 18.77 -9.69 3.41
N ASN A 872 18.31 -10.79 4.01
CA ASN A 872 16.87 -11.07 4.20
C ASN A 872 16.42 -10.90 5.67
N PHE A 873 17.25 -10.29 6.52
CA PHE A 873 16.92 -10.05 7.91
C PHE A 873 17.42 -8.67 8.33
N SER A 874 16.51 -7.87 8.88
CA SER A 874 16.77 -6.58 9.49
C SER A 874 15.94 -6.46 10.75
N LEU A 875 16.55 -5.92 11.80
CA LEU A 875 15.88 -5.53 13.04
C LEU A 875 16.21 -4.06 13.29
N ASN A 876 15.19 -3.23 13.35
CA ASN A 876 15.32 -1.83 13.74
C ASN A 876 14.56 -1.66 15.06
N ALA A 877 15.16 -0.96 16.01
CA ALA A 877 14.56 -0.66 17.30
C ALA A 877 14.86 0.77 17.70
N GLU A 878 13.84 1.47 18.16
CA GLU A 878 13.95 2.78 18.78
C GLU A 878 13.27 2.72 20.14
N SER A 879 13.93 3.25 21.17
CA SER A 879 13.42 3.26 22.53
C SER A 879 13.83 4.53 23.25
N ILE A 880 12.91 5.05 24.06
CA ILE A 880 13.12 6.15 24.99
C ILE A 880 12.99 5.55 26.40
N ILE A 881 14.04 5.64 27.20
CA ILE A 881 14.12 5.05 28.54
C ILE A 881 14.12 6.20 29.56
N PRO A 882 13.05 6.36 30.36
CA PRO A 882 12.92 7.45 31.32
C PRO A 882 13.77 7.30 32.59
#